data_AF-A0A0F4XGE0-F1
#
_entry.id   AF-A0A0F4XGE0-F1
#
_cell.length_a   1.000
_cell.length_b   1.000
_cell.length_c   1.000
_cell.angle_alpha   90.00
_cell.angle_beta   90.00
_cell.angle_gamma   90.00
#
_symmetry.space_group_name_H-M   'P 1'
#
loop_
_entity.id
_entity.type
_entity.pdbx_description
1 polymer ?
#
loop_
_entity_poly.entity_id
_entity_poly.type
_entity_poly.pdbx_seq_one_letter_code
_entity_poly.pdbx_strand_id
1 'polypeptide(L)'
;MTRNHEIRPDLDEGIDRKVLSQLRARFLKLNTVRMERALEGLSPRQQGVLTLLPLFFHVNHPLLPGYVSGSTPAGLSNYEPDANILAEAQRLTRSFSYKPRHGSNPPRPILGLFLMGSLGTLAQADQSDMDVWVCHGPDLSDDELAELRKKCQLLEIWAATQGAEAHFFLIDPARFVRGERDNQLSSDDCGTTQHYLLLDEFYRTAIWLAGRTPIWWLVPVYEEENYEQYTHTLMSKRFIRADETLDLGHLAYIPPGEFVGAGLWQLFKGIESPYKSVLKLLLTEVYASEHPNVRCLSLRFKQAVFANRLDLEELDPYMLVYRRIEEYLNARGESERLELIRRALYLKVNRKLTGQVRSSGWQRVLLERLAREWGWDQRQLALLDSRSQWKVRQVSHERRALVNELTHSYRFLTQFARTEKTVSLINKRDLNVLGRRLYAAFERKADKVEFINPGIAPDLAEDTLTLVQSPNKKEPGQNQWALYNGSLNALEWENFAPIKRCRELLELLTWCHRNGVIDSSTRLALHPGDSDLSEFELFNLLGSLQQSIALPLTTVDEAQLLRASVPSEVLILVNVGVDPLKHHRDLNILMTTERTDSLSYAGVRENLVLTLDQVMLNSWNEVLVNRFDGEHALLDCLRDYLNDLPVIQHQPRLQVRCFCHNRAQFIARRVEEVIETAQTLLLSRLNHRYLLQVQQHYHVLELVPGQVNHVALGSLSALMDYLGEELTAYSPLHLDPMALEDHDLALILPMGQPECIQVFYRVDEDEADLYVLDEFNALWQQHVPYHDEQSLLVPLQRFLQSVLYRRDALLPLDAAQPLTLETLYYQLLPSGSGRARRIEARQAPQMLVNKPFYDVQAIIGKAAHGQVHVTLYCDQQEFSELEHGDQLFRVVAREIVEQRREAQRYRCYITDLDLSGLVGDGACSSNLYLRYKADLERALNEALNQV
;
A
#
# COMPACT_ATOMS: atom_id res chain seq x y z
N MET A 1 40.88 2.10 -53.27
CA MET A 1 39.95 3.16 -52.81
C MET A 1 38.71 3.15 -53.69
N THR A 2 37.71 2.33 -53.37
CA THR A 2 36.40 2.37 -54.02
C THR A 2 35.62 3.55 -53.47
N ARG A 3 35.26 4.51 -54.33
CA ARG A 3 34.53 5.71 -53.94
C ARG A 3 33.13 5.30 -53.45
N ASN A 4 32.89 5.39 -52.14
CA ASN A 4 31.55 5.33 -51.54
C ASN A 4 30.78 6.59 -51.96
N HIS A 5 30.01 6.51 -53.04
CA HIS A 5 29.15 7.63 -53.44
C HIS A 5 27.84 7.58 -52.66
N GLU A 6 27.61 8.65 -51.91
CA GLU A 6 26.33 8.97 -51.31
C GLU A 6 25.29 9.15 -52.42
N ILE A 7 24.12 8.56 -52.24
CA ILE A 7 22.99 8.71 -53.14
C ILE A 7 22.14 9.87 -52.65
N ARG A 8 21.91 10.88 -53.50
CA ARG A 8 21.05 12.05 -53.22
C ARG A 8 20.05 12.25 -54.38
N PRO A 9 18.92 11.54 -54.38
CA PRO A 9 17.90 11.68 -55.42
C PRO A 9 17.16 13.01 -55.27
N ASP A 10 17.09 13.79 -56.35
CA ASP A 10 16.34 15.04 -56.41
C ASP A 10 15.18 14.89 -57.41
N LEU A 11 13.96 15.28 -57.02
CA LEU A 11 12.79 15.22 -57.89
C LEU A 11 12.87 16.22 -59.05
N ASP A 12 13.50 17.37 -58.83
CA ASP A 12 13.59 18.47 -59.81
C ASP A 12 14.66 18.19 -60.87
N GLU A 13 15.74 17.48 -60.50
CA GLU A 13 16.78 17.01 -61.45
C GLU A 13 16.40 15.69 -62.13
N GLY A 14 15.34 15.02 -61.66
CA GLY A 14 14.83 13.75 -62.17
C GLY A 14 15.45 12.52 -61.48
N ILE A 15 14.62 11.51 -61.21
CA ILE A 15 15.03 10.29 -60.48
C ILE A 15 15.23 9.09 -61.43
N ASP A 16 16.39 8.43 -61.36
CA ASP A 16 16.63 7.14 -62.03
C ASP A 16 16.12 5.96 -61.17
N ARG A 17 15.30 5.08 -61.76
CA ARG A 17 14.83 3.83 -61.12
C ARG A 17 15.98 2.93 -60.65
N LYS A 18 17.13 2.98 -61.32
CA LYS A 18 18.33 2.24 -60.89
C LYS A 18 18.84 2.74 -59.53
N VAL A 19 18.79 4.05 -59.29
CA VAL A 19 19.21 4.66 -58.02
C VAL A 19 18.31 4.22 -56.87
N LEU A 20 16.98 4.22 -57.07
CA LEU A 20 16.02 3.71 -56.09
C LEU A 20 16.21 2.22 -55.81
N SER A 21 16.49 1.43 -56.85
CA SER A 21 16.79 -0.01 -56.72
C SER A 21 18.09 -0.26 -55.94
N GLN A 22 19.11 0.57 -56.15
CA GLN A 22 20.35 0.51 -55.37
C GLN A 22 20.13 0.86 -53.90
N LEU A 23 19.33 1.89 -53.58
CA LEU A 23 18.97 2.22 -52.19
C LEU A 23 18.25 1.06 -51.50
N ARG A 24 17.24 0.48 -52.17
CA ARG A 24 16.53 -0.71 -51.67
C ARG A 24 17.50 -1.87 -51.41
N ALA A 25 18.43 -2.12 -52.33
CA ALA A 25 19.43 -3.18 -52.18
C ALA A 25 20.37 -2.96 -50.98
N ARG A 26 20.76 -1.70 -50.68
CA ARG A 26 21.59 -1.37 -49.51
C ARG A 26 20.87 -1.70 -48.20
N PHE A 27 19.60 -1.32 -48.07
CA PHE A 27 18.79 -1.68 -46.90
C PHE A 27 18.59 -3.20 -46.78
N LEU A 28 18.22 -3.88 -47.87
CA LEU A 28 17.99 -5.33 -47.85
C LEU A 28 19.26 -6.11 -47.49
N LYS A 29 20.44 -5.61 -47.87
CA LYS A 29 21.72 -6.19 -47.44
C LYS A 29 21.89 -6.16 -45.92
N LEU A 30 21.56 -5.05 -45.27
CA LEU A 30 21.58 -4.95 -43.81
C LEU A 30 20.54 -5.88 -43.18
N ASN A 31 19.35 -5.96 -43.78
CA ASN A 31 18.27 -6.83 -43.33
C ASN A 31 18.68 -8.30 -43.32
N THR A 32 19.31 -8.80 -44.40
CA THR A 32 19.79 -10.19 -44.49
C THR A 32 20.75 -10.52 -43.35
N VAL A 33 21.74 -9.66 -43.09
CA VAL A 33 22.71 -9.94 -42.03
C VAL A 33 22.09 -9.84 -40.63
N ARG A 34 21.14 -8.92 -40.43
CA ARG A 34 20.38 -8.86 -39.16
C ARG A 34 19.52 -10.11 -38.95
N MET A 35 18.93 -10.65 -40.02
CA MET A 35 18.20 -11.92 -39.96
C MET A 35 19.12 -13.10 -39.61
N GLU A 36 20.31 -13.16 -40.20
CA GLU A 36 21.33 -14.17 -39.85
C GLU A 36 21.74 -14.07 -38.38
N ARG A 37 22.02 -12.85 -37.88
CA ARG A 37 22.30 -12.60 -36.46
C ARG A 37 21.13 -12.98 -35.55
N ALA A 38 19.90 -12.71 -35.98
CA ALA A 38 18.69 -13.08 -35.25
C ALA A 38 18.62 -14.59 -35.07
N LEU A 39 18.81 -15.36 -36.16
CA LEU A 39 18.80 -16.81 -36.14
C LEU A 39 19.95 -17.39 -35.31
N GLU A 40 21.17 -16.82 -35.40
CA GLU A 40 22.33 -17.24 -34.61
C GLU A 40 22.06 -17.20 -33.10
N GLY A 41 21.32 -16.19 -32.63
CA GLY A 41 20.96 -16.04 -31.22
C GLY A 41 19.74 -16.83 -30.76
N LEU A 42 19.09 -17.60 -31.63
CA LEU A 42 17.92 -18.43 -31.31
C LEU A 42 18.29 -19.92 -31.24
N SER A 43 17.61 -20.68 -30.38
CA SER A 43 17.70 -22.14 -30.38
C SER A 43 17.12 -22.74 -31.68
N PRO A 44 17.49 -23.97 -32.07
CA PRO A 44 16.98 -24.58 -33.31
C PRO A 44 15.45 -24.64 -33.43
N ARG A 45 14.74 -24.83 -32.31
CA ARG A 45 13.26 -24.82 -32.30
C ARG A 45 12.70 -23.42 -32.54
N GLN A 46 13.26 -22.40 -31.87
CA GLN A 46 12.87 -21.00 -32.06
C GLN A 46 13.24 -20.49 -33.46
N GLN A 47 14.36 -20.93 -34.05
CA GLN A 47 14.70 -20.66 -35.45
C GLN A 47 13.62 -21.18 -36.39
N GLY A 48 13.09 -22.39 -36.13
CA GLY A 48 11.97 -22.96 -36.87
C GLY A 48 10.71 -22.11 -36.80
N VAL A 49 10.39 -21.53 -35.64
CA VAL A 49 9.30 -20.55 -35.47
C VAL A 49 9.48 -19.39 -36.44
N LEU A 50 10.57 -18.63 -36.29
CA LEU A 50 10.82 -17.42 -37.08
C LEU A 50 10.85 -17.70 -38.59
N THR A 51 11.46 -18.82 -38.98
CA THR A 51 11.61 -19.22 -40.38
C THR A 51 10.27 -19.57 -41.05
N LEU A 52 9.32 -20.16 -40.31
CA LEU A 52 8.04 -20.62 -40.85
C LEU A 52 6.91 -19.59 -40.79
N LEU A 53 7.07 -18.48 -40.05
CA LEU A 53 6.05 -17.44 -39.96
C LEU A 53 5.53 -16.95 -41.33
N PRO A 54 6.40 -16.61 -42.31
CA PRO A 54 5.92 -16.20 -43.63
C PRO A 54 5.03 -17.24 -44.32
N LEU A 55 5.36 -18.54 -44.16
CA LEU A 55 4.54 -19.62 -44.71
C LEU A 55 3.16 -19.68 -44.05
N PHE A 56 3.09 -19.55 -42.71
CA PHE A 56 1.82 -19.65 -41.99
C PHE A 56 0.86 -18.49 -42.32
N PHE A 57 1.37 -17.30 -42.60
CA PHE A 57 0.52 -16.20 -43.09
C PHE A 57 0.22 -16.29 -44.59
N HIS A 58 1.05 -16.98 -45.37
CA HIS A 58 0.83 -17.20 -46.79
C HIS A 58 -0.20 -18.31 -47.08
N VAL A 59 -0.19 -19.39 -46.28
CA VAL A 59 -1.03 -20.58 -46.49
C VAL A 59 -2.01 -20.77 -45.33
N ASN A 60 -3.30 -20.86 -45.64
CA ASN A 60 -4.32 -21.29 -44.68
C ASN A 60 -4.63 -22.78 -44.89
N HIS A 61 -4.18 -23.65 -43.98
CA HIS A 61 -4.33 -25.10 -44.13
C HIS A 61 -4.55 -25.81 -42.78
N PRO A 62 -5.50 -26.77 -42.67
CA PRO A 62 -5.84 -27.43 -41.39
C PRO A 62 -4.70 -28.13 -40.66
N LEU A 63 -3.65 -28.52 -41.38
CA LEU A 63 -2.46 -29.18 -40.83
C LEU A 63 -1.37 -28.21 -40.36
N LEU A 64 -1.51 -26.90 -40.60
CA LEU A 64 -0.54 -25.90 -40.19
C LEU A 64 -1.01 -25.18 -38.93
N PRO A 65 -0.08 -24.75 -38.06
CA PRO A 65 -0.38 -23.85 -36.95
C PRO A 65 -1.13 -22.59 -37.40
N GLY A 66 -2.02 -22.08 -36.55
CA GLY A 66 -2.79 -20.87 -36.83
C GLY A 66 -4.05 -21.06 -37.69
N TYR A 67 -4.38 -22.28 -38.13
CA TYR A 67 -5.63 -22.52 -38.86
C TYR A 67 -6.86 -22.30 -37.95
N VAL A 68 -7.80 -21.47 -38.42
CA VAL A 68 -9.08 -21.21 -37.74
C VAL A 68 -10.24 -21.82 -38.52
N SER A 69 -10.36 -21.47 -39.80
CA SER A 69 -11.42 -21.94 -40.69
C SER A 69 -10.95 -21.90 -42.15
N GLY A 70 -11.78 -22.32 -43.11
CA GLY A 70 -11.47 -22.18 -44.53
C GLY A 70 -11.50 -20.73 -45.04
N SER A 71 -12.17 -19.81 -44.33
CA SER A 71 -12.31 -18.39 -44.68
C SER A 71 -11.21 -17.50 -44.10
N THR A 72 -10.34 -18.02 -43.22
CA THR A 72 -9.29 -17.22 -42.59
C THR A 72 -8.38 -16.56 -43.64
N PRO A 73 -8.17 -15.22 -43.55
CA PRO A 73 -7.31 -14.51 -44.49
C PRO A 73 -5.91 -15.11 -44.56
N ALA A 74 -5.45 -15.37 -45.78
CA ALA A 74 -4.08 -15.80 -46.07
C ALA A 74 -3.67 -15.39 -47.47
N GLY A 75 -2.36 -15.21 -47.63
CA GLY A 75 -1.74 -14.74 -48.86
C GLY A 75 -0.86 -13.55 -48.59
N LEU A 76 0.44 -13.83 -48.50
CA LEU A 76 1.46 -12.81 -48.31
C LEU A 76 1.91 -12.24 -49.66
N SER A 77 1.92 -10.91 -49.77
CA SER A 77 2.38 -10.19 -50.96
C SER A 77 3.81 -10.57 -51.35
N ASN A 78 4.06 -10.81 -52.64
CA ASN A 78 5.41 -11.07 -53.19
C ASN A 78 6.22 -12.16 -52.47
N TYR A 79 5.55 -13.16 -51.90
CA TYR A 79 6.19 -14.27 -51.20
C TYR A 79 5.75 -15.60 -51.82
N GLU A 80 6.72 -16.47 -52.09
CA GLU A 80 6.52 -17.87 -52.42
C GLU A 80 7.52 -18.69 -51.59
N PRO A 81 7.10 -19.78 -50.94
CA PRO A 81 7.99 -20.59 -50.12
C PRO A 81 8.99 -21.34 -51.01
N ASP A 82 10.26 -21.33 -50.61
CA ASP A 82 11.30 -22.13 -51.28
C ASP A 82 11.28 -23.60 -50.82
N ALA A 83 12.11 -24.44 -51.45
CA ALA A 83 12.18 -25.86 -51.14
C ALA A 83 12.61 -26.15 -49.69
N ASN A 84 13.42 -25.29 -49.07
CA ASN A 84 13.89 -25.48 -47.69
C ASN A 84 12.76 -25.20 -46.70
N ILE A 85 11.99 -24.12 -46.91
CA ILE A 85 10.82 -23.77 -46.11
C ILE A 85 9.77 -24.87 -46.18
N LEU A 86 9.53 -25.43 -47.37
CA LEU A 86 8.62 -26.56 -47.54
C LEU A 86 9.10 -27.82 -46.82
N ALA A 87 10.40 -28.10 -46.83
CA ALA A 87 10.99 -29.22 -46.10
C ALA A 87 10.91 -29.03 -44.56
N GLU A 88 11.06 -27.81 -44.06
CA GLU A 88 10.82 -27.50 -42.64
C GLU A 88 9.34 -27.65 -42.25
N ALA A 89 8.42 -27.19 -43.11
CA ALA A 89 6.98 -27.38 -42.89
C ALA A 89 6.59 -28.87 -42.86
N GLN A 90 7.17 -29.68 -43.74
CA GLN A 90 6.96 -31.14 -43.76
C GLN A 90 7.56 -31.86 -42.56
N ARG A 91 8.60 -31.29 -41.93
CA ARG A 91 9.13 -31.79 -40.65
C ARG A 91 8.16 -31.58 -39.50
N LEU A 92 7.41 -30.47 -39.51
CA LEU A 92 6.30 -30.27 -38.55
C LEU A 92 5.11 -31.19 -38.86
N THR A 93 4.75 -31.34 -40.13
CA THR A 93 3.57 -32.11 -40.57
C THR A 93 3.85 -32.86 -41.87
N ARG A 94 4.17 -34.16 -41.75
CA ARG A 94 4.60 -35.00 -42.90
C ARG A 94 3.55 -35.10 -44.01
N SER A 95 2.27 -34.96 -43.68
CA SER A 95 1.16 -35.04 -44.64
C SER A 95 0.87 -33.72 -45.34
N PHE A 96 1.60 -32.64 -45.00
CA PHE A 96 1.44 -31.35 -45.67
C PHE A 96 2.04 -31.38 -47.08
N SER A 97 1.23 -30.96 -48.05
CA SER A 97 1.64 -30.76 -49.43
C SER A 97 1.24 -29.36 -49.88
N TYR A 98 2.23 -28.56 -50.27
CA TYR A 98 2.00 -27.20 -50.73
C TYR A 98 1.35 -27.20 -52.12
N LYS A 99 0.26 -26.45 -52.24
CA LYS A 99 -0.41 -26.19 -53.52
C LYS A 99 -0.29 -24.69 -53.82
N PRO A 100 0.43 -24.30 -54.89
CA PRO A 100 0.49 -22.91 -55.32
C PRO A 100 -0.91 -22.34 -55.55
N ARG A 101 -1.11 -21.06 -55.24
CA ARG A 101 -2.41 -20.41 -55.43
C ARG A 101 -2.64 -20.17 -56.92
N HIS A 102 -3.66 -20.81 -57.48
CA HIS A 102 -4.00 -20.71 -58.91
C HIS A 102 -4.91 -19.49 -59.20
N GLY A 103 -4.64 -18.78 -60.31
CA GLY A 103 -5.38 -17.59 -60.75
C GLY A 103 -4.44 -16.48 -61.25
N SER A 104 -4.92 -15.56 -62.09
CA SER A 104 -4.09 -14.47 -62.62
C SER A 104 -3.71 -13.42 -61.57
N ASN A 105 -4.48 -13.31 -60.46
CA ASN A 105 -4.18 -12.44 -59.33
C ASN A 105 -4.92 -12.92 -58.05
N PRO A 106 -4.42 -13.96 -57.33
CA PRO A 106 -5.07 -14.44 -56.11
C PRO A 106 -5.04 -13.35 -55.02
N PRO A 107 -6.06 -13.27 -54.13
CA PRO A 107 -6.14 -12.23 -53.10
C PRO A 107 -4.96 -12.34 -52.13
N ARG A 108 -4.24 -11.24 -51.90
CA ARG A 108 -3.07 -11.17 -51.00
C ARG A 108 -3.36 -10.18 -49.85
N PRO A 109 -4.22 -10.57 -48.90
CA PRO A 109 -4.66 -9.68 -47.83
C PRO A 109 -3.54 -9.32 -46.85
N ILE A 110 -2.45 -10.09 -46.80
CA ILE A 110 -1.29 -9.78 -45.97
C ILE A 110 -0.25 -9.06 -46.84
N LEU A 111 0.03 -7.80 -46.49
CA LEU A 111 0.90 -6.91 -47.23
C LEU A 111 2.37 -7.10 -46.84
N GLY A 112 2.66 -7.29 -45.56
CA GLY A 112 4.04 -7.46 -45.09
C GLY A 112 4.15 -7.98 -43.67
N LEU A 113 5.28 -8.64 -43.40
CA LEU A 113 5.63 -9.15 -42.08
C LEU A 113 6.97 -8.57 -41.65
N PHE A 114 6.99 -7.99 -40.44
CA PHE A 114 8.18 -7.37 -39.88
C PHE A 114 8.36 -7.82 -38.44
N LEU A 115 9.55 -8.32 -38.14
CA LEU A 115 9.97 -8.59 -36.77
C LEU A 115 10.60 -7.33 -36.20
N MET A 116 10.14 -6.86 -35.05
CA MET A 116 10.70 -5.72 -34.33
C MET A 116 11.43 -6.13 -33.06
N GLY A 117 12.11 -5.17 -32.44
CA GLY A 117 12.67 -5.32 -31.10
C GLY A 117 14.14 -5.70 -31.11
N SER A 118 14.53 -6.55 -30.16
CA SER A 118 15.96 -6.80 -29.89
C SER A 118 16.59 -7.89 -30.74
N LEU A 119 15.82 -8.68 -31.50
CA LEU A 119 16.37 -9.73 -32.36
C LEU A 119 17.25 -9.15 -33.48
N GLY A 120 18.36 -9.84 -33.75
CA GLY A 120 19.38 -9.43 -34.70
C GLY A 120 20.15 -8.17 -34.29
N THR A 121 20.13 -7.82 -32.99
CA THR A 121 20.86 -6.67 -32.41
C THR A 121 21.80 -7.09 -31.28
N LEU A 122 22.66 -6.16 -30.86
CA LEU A 122 23.59 -6.36 -29.74
C LEU A 122 22.85 -6.80 -28.48
N ALA A 123 21.62 -6.32 -28.27
CA ALA A 123 20.83 -6.60 -27.08
C ALA A 123 19.95 -7.86 -27.17
N GLN A 124 20.08 -8.68 -28.23
CA GLN A 124 19.40 -9.98 -28.30
C GLN A 124 19.94 -10.90 -27.20
N ALA A 125 19.04 -11.34 -26.33
CA ALA A 125 19.26 -12.38 -25.34
C ALA A 125 18.42 -13.63 -25.67
N ASP A 126 18.73 -14.76 -25.03
CA ASP A 126 18.09 -16.05 -25.30
C ASP A 126 16.56 -16.06 -25.00
N GLN A 127 16.10 -15.13 -24.15
CA GLN A 127 14.70 -14.90 -23.78
C GLN A 127 14.06 -13.69 -24.50
N SER A 128 14.61 -13.25 -25.63
CA SER A 128 14.02 -12.12 -26.37
C SER A 128 12.70 -12.52 -27.03
N ASP A 129 11.71 -11.66 -26.88
CA ASP A 129 10.38 -11.71 -27.47
C ASP A 129 10.40 -11.45 -28.98
N MET A 130 9.52 -12.13 -29.73
CA MET A 130 9.31 -11.93 -31.16
C MET A 130 8.07 -11.07 -31.40
N ASP A 131 8.25 -9.75 -31.47
CA ASP A 131 7.17 -8.82 -31.81
C ASP A 131 7.02 -8.72 -33.33
N VAL A 132 5.91 -9.21 -33.88
CA VAL A 132 5.69 -9.30 -35.34
C VAL A 132 4.55 -8.40 -35.77
N TRP A 133 4.85 -7.42 -36.62
CA TRP A 133 3.84 -6.62 -37.31
C TRP A 133 3.31 -7.37 -38.53
N VAL A 134 2.01 -7.64 -38.51
CA VAL A 134 1.25 -8.25 -39.61
C VAL A 134 0.51 -7.12 -40.32
N CYS A 135 1.15 -6.54 -41.33
CA CYS A 135 0.55 -5.50 -42.14
C CYS A 135 -0.49 -6.11 -43.08
N HIS A 136 -1.75 -5.72 -42.96
CA HIS A 136 -2.84 -6.24 -43.77
C HIS A 136 -3.47 -5.16 -44.67
N GLY A 137 -4.25 -5.60 -45.66
CA GLY A 137 -5.01 -4.71 -46.53
C GLY A 137 -6.15 -4.02 -45.76
N PRO A 138 -6.47 -2.75 -46.08
CA PRO A 138 -7.55 -2.02 -45.43
C PRO A 138 -8.94 -2.56 -45.78
N ASP A 139 -9.04 -3.37 -46.84
CA ASP A 139 -10.31 -3.90 -47.37
C ASP A 139 -10.80 -5.17 -46.63
N LEU A 140 -10.11 -5.60 -45.56
CA LEU A 140 -10.56 -6.73 -44.75
C LEU A 140 -11.79 -6.35 -43.92
N SER A 141 -12.82 -7.19 -43.96
CA SER A 141 -14.00 -7.05 -43.11
C SER A 141 -13.70 -7.32 -41.62
N ASP A 142 -14.57 -6.87 -40.73
CA ASP A 142 -14.44 -7.11 -39.29
C ASP A 142 -14.38 -8.61 -38.93
N ASP A 143 -15.13 -9.46 -39.65
CA ASP A 143 -15.11 -10.91 -39.48
C ASP A 143 -13.77 -11.52 -39.91
N GLU A 144 -13.22 -11.06 -41.04
CA GLU A 144 -11.90 -11.48 -41.52
C GLU A 144 -10.79 -11.03 -40.56
N LEU A 145 -10.88 -9.83 -40.01
CA LEU A 145 -9.97 -9.33 -38.98
C LEU A 145 -10.07 -10.16 -37.69
N ALA A 146 -11.29 -10.52 -37.26
CA ALA A 146 -11.48 -11.39 -36.11
C ALA A 146 -10.86 -12.79 -36.32
N GLU A 147 -11.03 -13.37 -37.51
CA GLU A 147 -10.38 -14.63 -37.87
C GLU A 147 -8.85 -14.50 -37.90
N LEU A 148 -8.30 -13.41 -38.45
CA LEU A 148 -6.87 -13.15 -38.49
C LEU A 148 -6.28 -12.94 -37.09
N ARG A 149 -7.00 -12.24 -36.18
CA ARG A 149 -6.62 -12.11 -34.76
C ARG A 149 -6.58 -13.47 -34.07
N LYS A 150 -7.59 -14.33 -34.30
CA LYS A 150 -7.63 -15.68 -33.75
C LYS A 150 -6.50 -16.57 -34.30
N LYS A 151 -6.15 -16.42 -35.58
CA LYS A 151 -4.98 -17.07 -36.18
C LYS A 151 -3.69 -16.64 -35.50
N CYS A 152 -3.52 -15.33 -35.24
CA CYS A 152 -2.39 -14.81 -34.49
C CYS A 152 -2.28 -15.47 -33.11
N GLN A 153 -3.34 -15.48 -32.30
CA GLN A 153 -3.36 -16.12 -30.98
C GLN A 153 -2.97 -17.60 -31.02
N LEU A 154 -3.45 -18.35 -32.01
CA LEU A 154 -3.07 -19.75 -32.20
C LEU A 154 -1.59 -19.93 -32.56
N LEU A 155 -1.01 -18.98 -33.30
CA LEU A 155 0.43 -18.95 -33.61
C LEU A 155 1.26 -18.60 -32.37
N GLU A 156 0.79 -17.73 -31.49
CA GLU A 156 1.45 -17.42 -30.20
C GLU A 156 1.50 -18.67 -29.31
N ILE A 157 0.36 -19.36 -29.17
CA ILE A 157 0.28 -20.63 -28.43
C ILE A 157 1.24 -21.67 -29.03
N TRP A 158 1.26 -21.80 -30.36
CA TRP A 158 2.18 -22.73 -31.02
C TRP A 158 3.65 -22.35 -30.80
N ALA A 159 4.02 -21.07 -30.95
CA ALA A 159 5.38 -20.58 -30.71
C ALA A 159 5.82 -20.89 -29.28
N ALA A 160 4.95 -20.72 -28.29
CA ALA A 160 5.21 -21.07 -26.89
C ALA A 160 5.57 -22.56 -26.72
N THR A 161 4.91 -23.47 -27.46
CA THR A 161 5.28 -24.91 -27.45
C THR A 161 6.69 -25.19 -28.00
N GLN A 162 7.22 -24.27 -28.81
CA GLN A 162 8.59 -24.34 -29.35
C GLN A 162 9.61 -23.61 -28.48
N GLY A 163 9.18 -23.03 -27.34
CA GLY A 163 10.03 -22.22 -26.46
C GLY A 163 10.28 -20.81 -26.98
N ALA A 164 9.47 -20.30 -27.92
CA ALA A 164 9.52 -18.93 -28.40
C ALA A 164 8.36 -18.12 -27.80
N GLU A 165 8.64 -16.95 -27.25
CA GLU A 165 7.61 -15.96 -26.94
C GLU A 165 7.41 -15.08 -28.16
N ALA A 166 6.22 -15.09 -28.75
CA ALA A 166 5.89 -14.32 -29.95
C ALA A 166 4.57 -13.58 -29.72
N HIS A 167 4.50 -12.34 -30.21
CA HIS A 167 3.34 -11.47 -30.12
C HIS A 167 3.06 -10.89 -31.51
N PHE A 168 1.82 -11.02 -32.01
CA PHE A 168 1.47 -10.55 -33.35
C PHE A 168 0.53 -9.36 -33.31
N PHE A 169 0.93 -8.30 -34.00
CA PHE A 169 0.20 -7.03 -34.04
C PHE A 169 -0.35 -6.78 -35.44
N LEU A 170 -1.67 -6.69 -35.58
CA LEU A 170 -2.30 -6.34 -36.84
C LEU A 170 -2.14 -4.84 -37.11
N ILE A 171 -1.58 -4.50 -38.26
CA ILE A 171 -1.35 -3.12 -38.67
C ILE A 171 -2.07 -2.86 -39.99
N ASP A 172 -2.98 -1.89 -39.98
CA ASP A 172 -3.49 -1.25 -41.20
C ASP A 172 -2.59 -0.06 -41.53
N PRO A 173 -1.76 -0.14 -42.59
CA PRO A 173 -0.83 0.94 -42.92
C PRO A 173 -1.53 2.28 -43.22
N ALA A 174 -2.71 2.26 -43.84
CA ALA A 174 -3.44 3.48 -44.20
C ALA A 174 -3.99 4.20 -42.98
N ARG A 175 -4.50 3.45 -41.99
CA ARG A 175 -4.91 4.01 -40.69
C ARG A 175 -3.72 4.46 -39.86
N PHE A 176 -2.64 3.67 -39.86
CA PHE A 176 -1.43 3.96 -39.10
C PHE A 176 -0.82 5.31 -39.49
N VAL A 177 -0.67 5.60 -40.79
CA VAL A 177 -0.15 6.90 -41.29
C VAL A 177 -0.95 8.10 -40.77
N ARG A 178 -2.26 7.96 -40.56
CA ARG A 178 -3.13 9.02 -40.04
C ARG A 178 -3.07 9.16 -38.50
N GLY A 179 -2.27 8.34 -37.83
CA GLY A 179 -2.22 8.27 -36.38
C GLY A 179 -3.42 7.55 -35.75
N GLU A 180 -4.27 6.90 -36.55
CA GLU A 180 -5.42 6.12 -36.05
C GLU A 180 -4.93 4.75 -35.56
N ARG A 181 -5.27 4.39 -34.31
CA ARG A 181 -4.94 3.08 -33.71
C ARG A 181 -6.17 2.39 -33.15
N ASP A 182 -6.16 1.07 -33.20
CA ASP A 182 -7.04 0.24 -32.37
C ASP A 182 -6.44 0.15 -30.97
N ASN A 183 -7.24 0.42 -29.93
CA ASN A 183 -6.83 0.47 -28.52
C ASN A 183 -6.26 -0.85 -27.94
N GLN A 184 -6.05 -1.89 -28.76
CA GLN A 184 -5.62 -3.23 -28.33
C GLN A 184 -4.10 -3.44 -28.33
N LEU A 185 -3.29 -2.42 -28.63
CA LEU A 185 -1.82 -2.53 -28.67
C LEU A 185 -1.14 -2.50 -27.28
N SER A 186 -1.88 -2.22 -26.20
CA SER A 186 -1.41 -2.35 -24.81
C SER A 186 -2.59 -2.53 -23.86
N SER A 187 -2.47 -3.41 -22.85
CA SER A 187 -3.52 -3.64 -21.85
C SER A 187 -3.79 -2.44 -20.92
N ASP A 188 -2.88 -1.46 -20.90
CA ASP A 188 -2.98 -0.26 -20.06
C ASP A 188 -2.87 1.01 -20.91
N ASP A 189 -3.76 1.99 -20.66
CA ASP A 189 -3.96 3.22 -21.43
C ASP A 189 -2.70 4.09 -21.61
N CYS A 190 -1.66 3.90 -20.80
CA CYS A 190 -0.40 4.66 -20.89
C CYS A 190 0.43 4.39 -22.17
N GLY A 191 0.25 3.23 -22.83
CA GLY A 191 0.96 2.89 -24.08
C GLY A 191 0.36 3.49 -25.36
N THR A 192 -0.86 4.01 -25.27
CA THR A 192 -1.68 4.44 -26.43
C THR A 192 -1.14 5.69 -27.15
N THR A 193 -0.21 6.43 -26.54
CA THR A 193 0.28 7.74 -26.98
C THR A 193 1.57 7.74 -27.82
N GLN A 194 2.13 6.57 -28.18
CA GLN A 194 3.45 6.46 -28.83
C GLN A 194 3.36 6.16 -30.34
N HIS A 195 2.92 7.11 -31.19
CA HIS A 195 2.89 6.92 -32.65
C HIS A 195 4.28 7.00 -33.29
N TYR A 196 4.89 8.18 -33.29
CA TYR A 196 6.16 8.44 -33.96
C TYR A 196 7.34 7.80 -33.25
N LEU A 197 7.35 7.72 -31.91
CA LEU A 197 8.44 7.04 -31.19
C LEU A 197 8.49 5.54 -31.46
N LEU A 198 7.31 4.90 -31.62
CA LEU A 198 7.21 3.51 -32.05
C LEU A 198 7.65 3.36 -33.51
N LEU A 199 7.28 4.30 -34.39
CA LEU A 199 7.69 4.29 -35.79
C LEU A 199 9.21 4.48 -35.95
N ASP A 200 9.81 5.35 -35.14
CA ASP A 200 11.26 5.50 -35.02
C ASP A 200 11.90 4.16 -34.57
N GLU A 201 11.32 3.46 -33.59
CA GLU A 201 11.75 2.11 -33.17
C GLU A 201 11.60 1.08 -34.28
N PHE A 202 10.49 1.09 -35.01
CA PHE A 202 10.26 0.25 -36.17
C PHE A 202 11.36 0.48 -37.22
N TYR A 203 11.61 1.72 -37.65
CA TYR A 203 12.57 1.98 -38.73
C TYR A 203 14.02 1.66 -38.35
N ARG A 204 14.40 1.73 -37.07
CA ARG A 204 15.75 1.30 -36.63
C ARG A 204 15.84 -0.21 -36.41
N THR A 205 14.80 -0.87 -35.90
CA THR A 205 14.87 -2.27 -35.41
C THR A 205 14.20 -3.30 -36.31
N ALA A 206 13.31 -2.91 -37.22
CA ALA A 206 12.55 -3.89 -38.00
C ALA A 206 13.46 -4.76 -38.88
N ILE A 207 13.20 -6.07 -38.86
CA ILE A 207 13.68 -7.06 -39.80
C ILE A 207 12.50 -7.43 -40.69
N TRP A 208 12.59 -7.10 -41.97
CA TRP A 208 11.64 -7.53 -42.99
C TRP A 208 11.75 -9.05 -43.17
N LEU A 209 10.65 -9.75 -42.92
CA LEU A 209 10.56 -11.21 -43.05
C LEU A 209 10.13 -11.61 -44.47
N ALA A 210 9.07 -10.96 -44.96
CA ALA A 210 8.53 -11.14 -46.32
C ALA A 210 7.44 -10.10 -46.58
N GLY A 211 7.05 -9.92 -47.86
CA GLY A 211 6.01 -8.94 -48.22
C GLY A 211 6.48 -7.74 -49.02
N ARG A 212 5.70 -6.68 -48.95
CA ARG A 212 6.06 -5.33 -49.42
C ARG A 212 7.07 -4.71 -48.45
N THR A 213 7.97 -3.86 -48.96
CA THR A 213 8.96 -3.13 -48.15
C THR A 213 8.51 -1.68 -47.88
N PRO A 214 8.86 -1.05 -46.74
CA PRO A 214 8.47 0.33 -46.47
C PRO A 214 9.02 1.30 -47.52
N ILE A 215 8.15 2.15 -48.09
CA ILE A 215 8.52 3.17 -49.08
C ILE A 215 9.43 4.24 -48.48
N TRP A 216 9.37 4.44 -47.16
CA TRP A 216 10.18 5.40 -46.41
C TRP A 216 11.69 5.28 -46.67
N TRP A 217 12.21 4.08 -46.95
CA TRP A 217 13.62 3.88 -47.31
C TRP A 217 14.04 4.53 -48.64
N LEU A 218 13.08 4.98 -49.45
CA LEU A 218 13.31 5.56 -50.79
C LEU A 218 13.12 7.07 -50.81
N VAL A 219 12.61 7.66 -49.72
CA VAL A 219 12.49 9.11 -49.53
C VAL A 219 13.79 9.61 -48.91
N PRO A 220 14.45 10.67 -49.39
CA PRO A 220 15.63 11.22 -48.72
C PRO A 220 15.30 11.90 -47.38
N VAL A 221 16.27 11.99 -46.46
CA VAL A 221 16.02 12.62 -45.14
C VAL A 221 15.70 14.11 -45.24
N TYR A 222 16.21 14.81 -46.26
CA TYR A 222 15.87 16.21 -46.50
C TYR A 222 14.47 16.40 -47.12
N GLU A 223 13.78 15.33 -47.50
CA GLU A 223 12.40 15.35 -48.01
C GLU A 223 11.38 14.83 -46.98
N GLU A 224 11.76 14.64 -45.71
CA GLU A 224 10.84 14.16 -44.68
C GLU A 224 9.66 15.13 -44.45
N GLU A 225 9.89 16.45 -44.57
CA GLU A 225 8.81 17.46 -44.46
C GLU A 225 7.87 17.42 -45.67
N ASN A 226 8.37 17.02 -46.85
CA ASN A 226 7.60 16.89 -48.10
C ASN A 226 7.20 15.45 -48.40
N TYR A 227 7.16 14.58 -47.39
CA TYR A 227 7.08 13.13 -47.55
C TYR A 227 5.90 12.70 -48.44
N GLU A 228 4.70 13.21 -48.18
CA GLU A 228 3.48 12.87 -48.91
C GLU A 228 3.59 13.19 -50.41
N GLN A 229 4.11 14.37 -50.74
CA GLN A 229 4.32 14.77 -52.12
C GLN A 229 5.38 13.89 -52.81
N TYR A 230 6.46 13.57 -52.09
CA TYR A 230 7.54 12.73 -52.62
C TYR A 230 7.05 11.31 -52.90
N THR A 231 6.40 10.65 -51.94
CA THR A 231 5.88 9.28 -52.10
C THR A 231 4.80 9.21 -53.18
N HIS A 232 3.88 10.19 -53.22
CA HIS A 232 2.89 10.30 -54.28
C HIS A 232 3.54 10.42 -55.66
N THR A 233 4.62 11.21 -55.78
CA THR A 233 5.34 11.37 -57.05
C THR A 233 6.01 10.07 -57.50
N LEU A 234 6.65 9.33 -56.59
CA LEU A 234 7.27 8.04 -56.91
C LEU A 234 6.24 7.02 -57.44
N MET A 235 5.04 7.01 -56.85
CA MET A 235 3.95 6.09 -57.21
C MET A 235 3.24 6.51 -58.51
N SER A 236 2.77 7.76 -58.59
CA SER A 236 1.98 8.27 -59.71
C SER A 236 2.77 8.31 -61.03
N LYS A 237 4.06 8.67 -60.97
CA LYS A 237 4.98 8.63 -62.13
C LYS A 237 5.55 7.22 -62.40
N ARG A 238 5.10 6.20 -61.65
CA ARG A 238 5.49 4.79 -61.80
C ARG A 238 7.00 4.57 -61.66
N PHE A 239 7.69 5.31 -60.81
CA PHE A 239 9.09 5.00 -60.46
C PHE A 239 9.19 3.72 -59.64
N ILE A 240 8.16 3.43 -58.83
CA ILE A 240 8.00 2.23 -58.02
C ILE A 240 6.61 1.64 -58.27
N ARG A 241 6.45 0.33 -58.09
CA ARG A 241 5.14 -0.33 -58.16
C ARG A 241 4.46 -0.36 -56.78
N ALA A 242 3.14 -0.13 -56.78
CA ALA A 242 2.34 -0.09 -55.55
C ALA A 242 2.26 -1.45 -54.82
N ASP A 243 2.43 -2.55 -55.54
CA ASP A 243 2.45 -3.90 -54.98
C ASP A 243 3.81 -4.30 -54.41
N GLU A 244 4.86 -3.50 -54.58
CA GLU A 244 6.21 -3.75 -54.03
C GLU A 244 6.49 -3.02 -52.70
N THR A 245 5.69 -1.99 -52.39
CA THR A 245 5.93 -1.13 -51.22
C THR A 245 4.69 -0.92 -50.36
N LEU A 246 4.91 -0.54 -49.11
CA LEU A 246 3.88 -0.12 -48.17
C LEU A 246 4.30 1.19 -47.50
N ASP A 247 3.34 1.97 -47.01
CA ASP A 247 3.60 3.25 -46.35
C ASP A 247 3.19 3.19 -44.87
N LEU A 248 4.12 3.54 -43.99
CA LEU A 248 3.90 3.62 -42.53
C LEU A 248 4.10 5.05 -42.00
N GLY A 249 4.39 6.01 -42.89
CA GLY A 249 4.55 7.42 -42.54
C GLY A 249 6.00 7.86 -42.36
N HIS A 250 6.16 9.09 -41.87
CA HIS A 250 7.43 9.83 -41.80
C HIS A 250 7.73 10.30 -40.38
N LEU A 251 8.92 10.86 -40.17
CA LEU A 251 9.40 11.29 -38.84
C LEU A 251 9.84 12.76 -38.83
N ALA A 252 9.20 13.59 -39.66
CA ALA A 252 9.54 15.02 -39.75
C ALA A 252 9.24 15.79 -38.46
N TYR A 253 8.19 15.39 -37.74
CA TYR A 253 7.76 16.05 -36.51
C TYR A 253 7.23 15.02 -35.52
N ILE A 254 7.63 15.15 -34.25
CA ILE A 254 7.11 14.34 -33.15
C ILE A 254 6.38 15.28 -32.18
N PRO A 255 5.07 15.09 -31.94
CA PRO A 255 4.33 15.85 -30.96
C PRO A 255 4.95 15.72 -29.55
N PRO A 256 5.03 16.82 -28.77
CA PRO A 256 5.65 16.78 -27.44
C PRO A 256 4.95 15.82 -26.48
N GLY A 257 3.66 15.54 -26.71
CA GLY A 257 2.88 14.61 -25.90
C GLY A 257 3.38 13.17 -25.96
N GLU A 258 4.02 12.78 -27.06
CA GLU A 258 4.59 11.43 -27.21
C GLU A 258 5.76 11.19 -26.27
N PHE A 259 6.62 12.20 -26.04
CA PHE A 259 7.75 12.04 -25.11
C PHE A 259 7.28 11.84 -23.68
N VAL A 260 6.23 12.56 -23.29
CA VAL A 260 5.62 12.41 -21.97
C VAL A 260 5.03 11.01 -21.85
N GLY A 261 4.16 10.60 -22.79
CA GLY A 261 3.56 9.26 -22.78
C GLY A 261 4.58 8.12 -22.79
N ALA A 262 5.58 8.20 -23.67
CA ALA A 262 6.67 7.22 -23.74
C ALA A 262 7.51 7.18 -22.47
N GLY A 263 7.88 8.36 -21.95
CA GLY A 263 8.65 8.46 -20.71
C GLY A 263 7.90 7.87 -19.51
N LEU A 264 6.60 8.14 -19.37
CA LEU A 264 5.77 7.56 -18.32
C LEU A 264 5.67 6.04 -18.42
N TRP A 265 5.48 5.52 -19.63
CA TRP A 265 5.47 4.08 -19.87
C TRP A 265 6.81 3.41 -19.51
N GLN A 266 7.93 4.01 -19.91
CA GLN A 266 9.26 3.48 -19.56
C GLN A 266 9.54 3.59 -18.07
N LEU A 267 9.10 4.65 -17.39
CA LEU A 267 9.18 4.74 -15.94
C LEU A 267 8.38 3.63 -15.25
N PHE A 268 7.16 3.36 -15.71
CA PHE A 268 6.34 2.28 -15.19
C PHE A 268 7.04 0.92 -15.32
N LYS A 269 7.51 0.58 -16.53
CA LYS A 269 8.29 -0.65 -16.76
C LYS A 269 9.63 -0.67 -16.03
N GLY A 270 10.21 0.50 -15.77
CA GLY A 270 11.48 0.66 -15.06
C GLY A 270 11.43 0.29 -13.58
N ILE A 271 10.24 0.22 -12.98
CA ILE A 271 10.05 -0.27 -11.61
C ILE A 271 10.30 -1.79 -11.53
N GLU A 272 10.03 -2.54 -12.59
CA GLU A 272 10.15 -4.01 -12.61
C GLU A 272 11.36 -4.50 -13.42
N SER A 273 11.74 -3.76 -14.47
CA SER A 273 12.80 -4.13 -15.41
C SER A 273 13.74 -2.94 -15.66
N PRO A 274 14.48 -2.49 -14.64
CA PRO A 274 15.14 -1.19 -14.63
C PRO A 274 16.16 -1.00 -15.76
N TYR A 275 17.00 -1.99 -16.05
CA TYR A 275 18.07 -1.86 -17.06
C TYR A 275 17.56 -1.76 -18.51
N LYS A 276 16.45 -2.45 -18.85
CA LYS A 276 15.84 -2.34 -20.20
C LYS A 276 15.20 -0.96 -20.37
N SER A 277 14.47 -0.52 -19.35
CA SER A 277 13.70 0.72 -19.39
C SER A 277 14.56 1.96 -19.31
N VAL A 278 15.65 1.96 -18.53
CA VAL A 278 16.51 3.15 -18.37
C VAL A 278 17.13 3.59 -19.71
N LEU A 279 17.54 2.65 -20.56
CA LEU A 279 18.07 2.97 -21.89
C LEU A 279 17.03 3.70 -22.77
N LYS A 280 15.80 3.19 -22.80
CA LYS A 280 14.70 3.80 -23.58
C LYS A 280 14.25 5.12 -22.97
N LEU A 281 14.27 5.22 -21.65
CA LEU A 281 13.89 6.41 -20.90
C LEU A 281 14.85 7.58 -21.18
N LEU A 282 16.16 7.34 -21.11
CA LEU A 282 17.13 8.40 -21.43
C LEU A 282 17.13 8.77 -22.90
N LEU A 283 16.90 7.82 -23.81
CA LEU A 283 16.70 8.17 -25.22
C LEU A 283 15.49 9.12 -25.39
N THR A 284 14.40 8.86 -24.65
CA THR A 284 13.22 9.72 -24.65
C THR A 284 13.55 11.11 -24.07
N GLU A 285 14.35 11.18 -22.99
CA GLU A 285 14.87 12.45 -22.46
C GLU A 285 15.68 13.22 -23.51
N VAL A 286 16.60 12.54 -24.20
CA VAL A 286 17.41 13.15 -25.26
C VAL A 286 16.50 13.76 -26.33
N TYR A 287 15.53 12.99 -26.83
CA TYR A 287 14.60 13.50 -27.84
C TYR A 287 13.74 14.67 -27.33
N ALA A 288 13.21 14.58 -26.11
CA ALA A 288 12.45 15.66 -25.50
C ALA A 288 13.28 16.94 -25.35
N SER A 289 14.56 16.82 -24.99
CA SER A 289 15.47 17.97 -24.84
C SER A 289 15.76 18.70 -26.15
N GLU A 290 15.53 18.05 -27.30
CA GLU A 290 15.77 18.61 -28.64
C GLU A 290 14.49 19.11 -29.32
N HIS A 291 13.32 18.89 -28.71
CA HIS A 291 12.05 19.36 -29.24
C HIS A 291 12.08 20.89 -29.47
N PRO A 292 11.61 21.39 -30.64
CA PRO A 292 10.93 20.67 -31.71
C PRO A 292 11.83 20.00 -32.77
N ASN A 293 13.14 20.28 -32.77
CA ASN A 293 14.08 19.84 -33.80
C ASN A 293 14.75 18.51 -33.46
N VAL A 294 13.94 17.48 -33.26
CA VAL A 294 14.35 16.17 -32.76
C VAL A 294 15.20 15.44 -33.79
N ARG A 295 16.35 14.91 -33.37
CA ARG A 295 17.23 14.11 -34.25
C ARG A 295 16.96 12.62 -34.05
N CYS A 296 15.92 12.12 -34.72
CA CYS A 296 15.53 10.70 -34.67
C CYS A 296 16.66 9.77 -35.12
N LEU A 297 16.87 8.67 -34.39
CA LEU A 297 17.91 7.69 -34.69
C LEU A 297 17.67 6.96 -36.01
N SER A 298 16.42 6.69 -36.36
CA SER A 298 16.06 6.11 -37.66
C SER A 298 16.51 7.00 -38.82
N LEU A 299 16.39 8.33 -38.72
CA LEU A 299 16.88 9.27 -39.74
C LEU A 299 18.41 9.24 -39.84
N ARG A 300 19.12 9.16 -38.71
CA ARG A 300 20.59 8.96 -38.69
C ARG A 300 20.98 7.63 -39.33
N PHE A 301 20.26 6.56 -39.05
CA PHE A 301 20.44 5.26 -39.67
C PHE A 301 20.26 5.37 -41.19
N LYS A 302 19.15 5.98 -41.64
CA LYS A 302 18.82 6.17 -43.05
C LYS A 302 19.86 7.01 -43.79
N GLN A 303 20.35 8.10 -43.19
CA GLN A 303 21.46 8.88 -43.75
C GLN A 303 22.72 8.02 -43.96
N ALA A 304 23.04 7.12 -43.04
CA ALA A 304 24.18 6.21 -43.20
C ALA A 304 23.99 5.24 -44.39
N VAL A 305 22.78 4.70 -44.57
CA VAL A 305 22.44 3.85 -45.72
C VAL A 305 22.58 4.61 -47.05
N PHE A 306 22.07 5.84 -47.12
CA PHE A 306 22.20 6.72 -48.28
C PHE A 306 23.67 7.07 -48.57
N ALA A 307 24.48 7.24 -47.53
CA ALA A 307 25.92 7.48 -47.61
C ALA A 307 26.78 6.21 -47.86
N ASN A 308 26.16 5.03 -48.02
CA ASN A 308 26.84 3.73 -48.14
C ASN A 308 27.75 3.38 -46.95
N ARG A 309 27.47 3.91 -45.76
CA ARG A 309 28.16 3.59 -44.51
C ARG A 309 27.45 2.43 -43.84
N LEU A 310 27.68 1.21 -44.34
CA LEU A 310 26.94 -0.01 -43.97
C LEU A 310 27.69 -0.88 -42.93
N ASP A 311 28.42 -0.25 -42.01
CA ASP A 311 29.08 -0.98 -40.92
C ASP A 311 28.03 -1.51 -39.94
N LEU A 312 27.96 -2.83 -39.78
CA LEU A 312 26.93 -3.52 -39.00
C LEU A 312 27.11 -3.39 -37.49
N GLU A 313 28.31 -3.05 -37.01
CA GLU A 313 28.55 -2.81 -35.59
C GLU A 313 28.13 -1.38 -35.24
N GLU A 314 28.46 -0.41 -36.09
CA GLU A 314 28.07 0.99 -35.87
C GLU A 314 26.59 1.26 -36.14
N LEU A 315 25.96 0.51 -37.06
CA LEU A 315 24.52 0.59 -37.34
C LEU A 315 23.66 -0.34 -36.47
N ASP A 316 24.25 -1.05 -35.51
CA ASP A 316 23.44 -1.83 -34.58
C ASP A 316 22.46 -0.90 -33.82
N PRO A 317 21.16 -1.24 -33.75
CA PRO A 317 20.16 -0.35 -33.15
C PRO A 317 20.47 0.04 -31.70
N TYR A 318 21.01 -0.88 -30.89
CA TYR A 318 21.35 -0.58 -29.49
C TYR A 318 22.67 0.19 -29.37
N MET A 319 23.60 0.02 -30.33
CA MET A 319 24.78 0.88 -30.44
C MET A 319 24.41 2.32 -30.76
N LEU A 320 23.47 2.54 -31.69
CA LEU A 320 22.98 3.87 -32.03
C LEU A 320 22.32 4.55 -30.81
N VAL A 321 21.50 3.81 -30.07
CA VAL A 321 20.90 4.30 -28.81
C VAL A 321 21.99 4.68 -27.80
N TYR A 322 22.93 3.78 -27.54
CA TYR A 322 24.02 4.02 -26.59
C TYR A 322 24.86 5.26 -26.97
N ARG A 323 25.35 5.33 -28.22
CA ARG A 323 26.18 6.45 -28.68
C ARG A 323 25.43 7.76 -28.59
N ARG A 324 24.13 7.77 -28.86
CA ARG A 324 23.33 8.97 -28.78
C ARG A 324 23.18 9.48 -27.35
N ILE A 325 22.96 8.58 -26.40
CA ILE A 325 22.93 8.91 -24.97
C ILE A 325 24.32 9.34 -24.49
N GLU A 326 25.38 8.66 -24.93
CA GLU A 326 26.77 9.02 -24.62
C GLU A 326 27.13 10.43 -25.10
N GLU A 327 26.78 10.80 -26.34
CA GLU A 327 26.95 12.16 -26.88
C GLU A 327 26.24 13.20 -25.98
N TYR A 328 24.99 12.93 -25.60
CA TYR A 328 24.18 13.83 -24.77
C TYR A 328 24.72 14.01 -23.35
N LEU A 329 25.06 12.92 -22.67
CA LEU A 329 25.55 12.97 -21.28
C LEU A 329 26.97 13.55 -21.20
N ASN A 330 27.84 13.26 -22.17
CA ASN A 330 29.17 13.85 -22.23
C ASN A 330 29.11 15.37 -22.43
N ALA A 331 28.23 15.86 -23.31
CA ALA A 331 28.04 17.30 -23.52
C ALA A 331 27.60 18.05 -22.25
N ARG A 332 27.01 17.33 -21.28
CA ARG A 332 26.52 17.86 -20.01
C ARG A 332 27.44 17.57 -18.82
N GLY A 333 28.51 16.79 -19.01
CA GLY A 333 29.41 16.38 -17.95
C GLY A 333 28.81 15.39 -16.94
N GLU A 334 27.77 14.63 -17.34
CA GLU A 334 27.00 13.76 -16.45
C GLU A 334 27.57 12.32 -16.42
N SER A 335 28.81 12.18 -15.92
CA SER A 335 29.57 10.92 -15.98
C SER A 335 28.95 9.76 -15.19
N GLU A 336 28.32 10.04 -14.04
CA GLU A 336 27.67 8.98 -13.23
C GLU A 336 26.48 8.34 -13.94
N ARG A 337 25.66 9.16 -14.62
CA ARG A 337 24.53 8.69 -15.45
C ARG A 337 25.04 7.89 -16.64
N LEU A 338 26.14 8.34 -17.27
CA LEU A 338 26.76 7.62 -18.37
C LEU A 338 27.25 6.23 -17.95
N GLU A 339 27.88 6.12 -16.78
CA GLU A 339 28.34 4.83 -16.25
C GLU A 339 27.17 3.89 -15.89
N LEU A 340 26.04 4.42 -15.41
CA LEU A 340 24.82 3.65 -15.25
C LEU A 340 24.34 3.06 -16.58
N ILE A 341 24.36 3.85 -17.66
CA ILE A 341 23.92 3.42 -18.99
C ILE A 341 24.84 2.36 -19.59
N ARG A 342 26.16 2.48 -19.39
CA ARG A 342 27.13 1.46 -19.81
C ARG A 342 26.87 0.13 -19.11
N ARG A 343 26.68 0.14 -17.79
CA ARG A 343 26.29 -1.05 -17.01
C ARG A 343 24.94 -1.60 -17.46
N ALA A 344 23.94 -0.74 -17.68
CA ALA A 344 22.62 -1.16 -18.13
C ALA A 344 22.67 -1.85 -19.50
N LEU A 345 23.43 -1.31 -20.46
CA LEU A 345 23.66 -1.94 -21.76
C LEU A 345 24.35 -3.30 -21.59
N TYR A 346 25.46 -3.36 -20.85
CA TYR A 346 26.20 -4.61 -20.62
C TYR A 346 25.31 -5.70 -20.00
N LEU A 347 24.56 -5.35 -18.96
CA LEU A 347 23.64 -6.28 -18.28
C LEU A 347 22.43 -6.65 -19.14
N LYS A 348 21.98 -5.77 -20.05
CA LYS A 348 20.90 -6.08 -21.01
C LYS A 348 21.36 -7.06 -22.08
N VAL A 349 22.61 -6.99 -22.53
CA VAL A 349 23.19 -7.93 -23.50
C VAL A 349 23.38 -9.30 -22.86
N ASN A 350 23.71 -9.37 -21.57
CA ASN A 350 23.80 -10.61 -20.79
C ASN A 350 24.79 -11.64 -21.40
N ARG A 351 25.91 -11.17 -21.96
CA ARG A 351 27.01 -12.01 -22.46
C ARG A 351 28.27 -11.75 -21.63
N LYS A 352 28.75 -12.78 -20.94
CA LYS A 352 29.92 -12.68 -20.04
C LYS A 352 31.21 -12.49 -20.82
N LEU A 353 32.06 -11.58 -20.37
CA LEU A 353 33.40 -11.35 -20.93
C LEU A 353 34.50 -12.07 -20.13
N THR A 354 34.25 -12.39 -18.86
CA THR A 354 35.15 -13.13 -17.99
C THR A 354 34.98 -14.66 -18.15
N GLY A 355 36.07 -15.41 -17.96
CA GLY A 355 36.10 -16.87 -18.10
C GLY A 355 36.51 -17.39 -19.48
N GLN A 356 36.86 -18.68 -19.57
CA GLN A 356 37.21 -19.34 -20.83
C GLN A 356 35.95 -19.85 -21.54
N VAL A 357 35.49 -19.13 -22.57
CA VAL A 357 34.39 -19.57 -23.43
C VAL A 357 34.96 -19.95 -24.81
N ARG A 358 34.52 -21.10 -25.35
CA ARG A 358 35.07 -21.73 -26.57
C ARG A 358 34.55 -21.15 -27.89
N SER A 359 33.54 -20.27 -27.89
CA SER A 359 33.10 -19.57 -29.11
C SER A 359 32.94 -18.07 -28.86
N SER A 360 33.57 -17.26 -29.72
CA SER A 360 33.45 -15.80 -29.72
C SER A 360 32.35 -15.39 -30.71
N GLY A 361 31.09 -15.39 -30.27
CA GLY A 361 29.99 -14.80 -31.03
C GLY A 361 30.22 -13.30 -31.26
N TRP A 362 29.66 -12.74 -32.33
CA TRP A 362 29.89 -11.34 -32.73
C TRP A 362 29.51 -10.32 -31.64
N GLN A 363 28.47 -10.59 -30.84
CA GLN A 363 28.06 -9.74 -29.71
C GLN A 363 29.18 -9.59 -28.68
N ARG A 364 29.93 -10.68 -28.42
CA ARG A 364 31.03 -10.68 -27.46
C ARG A 364 32.18 -9.80 -27.93
N VAL A 365 32.55 -9.89 -29.21
CA VAL A 365 33.62 -9.06 -29.80
C VAL A 365 33.28 -7.57 -29.69
N LEU A 366 32.03 -7.21 -29.99
CA LEU A 366 31.55 -5.84 -29.87
C LEU A 366 31.54 -5.35 -28.41
N LEU A 367 31.10 -6.19 -27.46
CA LEU A 367 31.18 -5.87 -26.04
C LEU A 367 32.62 -5.72 -25.53
N GLU A 368 33.57 -6.56 -26.00
CA GLU A 368 35.00 -6.44 -25.64
C GLU A 368 35.61 -5.13 -26.16
N ARG A 369 35.15 -4.64 -27.32
CA ARG A 369 35.52 -3.33 -27.85
C ARG A 369 34.97 -2.22 -26.95
N LEU A 370 33.68 -2.25 -26.64
CA LEU A 370 33.01 -1.29 -25.76
C LEU A 370 33.64 -1.23 -24.37
N ALA A 371 33.87 -2.37 -23.72
CA ALA A 371 34.48 -2.44 -22.39
C ALA A 371 35.87 -1.79 -22.36
N ARG A 372 36.66 -1.96 -23.43
CA ARG A 372 37.96 -1.28 -23.59
C ARG A 372 37.80 0.23 -23.77
N GLU A 373 36.83 0.68 -24.58
CA GLU A 373 36.52 2.10 -24.75
C GLU A 373 36.06 2.76 -23.44
N TRP A 374 35.30 2.04 -22.62
CA TRP A 374 34.84 2.53 -21.31
C TRP A 374 35.93 2.56 -20.25
N GLY A 375 37.07 1.92 -20.50
CA GLY A 375 38.17 1.80 -19.55
C GLY A 375 37.88 0.84 -18.39
N TRP A 376 36.95 -0.11 -18.57
CA TRP A 376 36.63 -1.10 -17.54
C TRP A 376 37.76 -2.09 -17.36
N ASP A 377 38.12 -2.34 -16.10
CA ASP A 377 39.12 -3.33 -15.75
C ASP A 377 38.50 -4.73 -15.56
N GLN A 378 39.37 -5.71 -15.35
CA GLN A 378 38.95 -7.10 -15.15
C GLN A 378 38.09 -7.27 -13.88
N ARG A 379 38.24 -6.40 -12.87
CA ARG A 379 37.48 -6.49 -11.62
C ARG A 379 36.04 -6.06 -11.84
N GLN A 380 35.83 -4.96 -12.57
CA GLN A 380 34.50 -4.49 -12.94
C GLN A 380 33.76 -5.52 -13.80
N LEU A 381 34.45 -6.10 -14.80
CA LEU A 381 33.86 -7.16 -15.62
C LEU A 381 33.49 -8.39 -14.81
N ALA A 382 34.37 -8.85 -13.91
CA ALA A 382 34.09 -9.99 -13.03
C ALA A 382 32.88 -9.73 -12.13
N LEU A 383 32.74 -8.51 -11.60
CA LEU A 383 31.59 -8.10 -10.80
C LEU A 383 30.29 -8.13 -11.61
N LEU A 384 30.26 -7.57 -12.82
CA LEU A 384 29.05 -7.56 -13.65
C LEU A 384 28.67 -8.97 -14.13
N ASP A 385 29.65 -9.80 -14.47
CA ASP A 385 29.43 -11.20 -14.90
C ASP A 385 28.98 -12.13 -13.77
N SER A 386 29.21 -11.74 -12.52
CA SER A 386 28.71 -12.42 -11.32
C SER A 386 27.34 -11.91 -10.88
N ARG A 387 26.53 -11.30 -11.75
CA ARG A 387 25.17 -10.81 -11.42
C ARG A 387 24.28 -11.85 -10.74
N SER A 388 24.38 -13.12 -11.13
CA SER A 388 23.64 -14.21 -10.49
C SER A 388 24.05 -14.49 -9.05
N GLN A 389 25.20 -13.96 -8.61
CA GLN A 389 25.74 -14.08 -7.25
C GLN A 389 25.64 -12.76 -6.49
N TRP A 390 25.00 -11.73 -7.05
CA TRP A 390 24.85 -10.45 -6.38
C TRP A 390 23.94 -10.58 -5.19
N LYS A 391 24.48 -10.23 -4.02
CA LYS A 391 23.73 -10.16 -2.76
C LYS A 391 23.43 -8.71 -2.39
N VAL A 392 22.80 -8.53 -1.22
CA VAL A 392 22.27 -7.25 -0.70
C VAL A 392 23.19 -6.06 -0.93
N ARG A 393 24.49 -6.18 -0.65
CA ARG A 393 25.45 -5.06 -0.76
C ARG A 393 25.57 -4.53 -2.18
N GLN A 394 25.75 -5.43 -3.15
CA GLN A 394 25.88 -5.07 -4.55
C GLN A 394 24.55 -4.53 -5.09
N VAL A 395 23.44 -5.20 -4.77
CA VAL A 395 22.10 -4.76 -5.18
C VAL A 395 21.76 -3.37 -4.62
N SER A 396 22.13 -3.08 -3.38
CA SER A 396 21.92 -1.76 -2.76
C SER A 396 22.75 -0.66 -3.43
N HIS A 397 23.92 -0.98 -3.97
CA HIS A 397 24.72 -0.04 -4.75
C HIS A 397 24.04 0.27 -6.10
N GLU A 398 23.68 -0.75 -6.86
CA GLU A 398 23.00 -0.58 -8.16
C GLU A 398 21.63 0.09 -8.02
N ARG A 399 20.86 -0.26 -6.99
CA ARG A 399 19.56 0.35 -6.71
C ARG A 399 19.66 1.87 -6.57
N ARG A 400 20.66 2.38 -5.86
CA ARG A 400 20.80 3.83 -5.67
C ARG A 400 20.95 4.55 -7.00
N ALA A 401 21.77 4.04 -7.90
CA ALA A 401 21.95 4.63 -9.21
C ALA A 401 20.66 4.59 -10.04
N LEU A 402 19.97 3.45 -10.06
CA LEU A 402 18.71 3.27 -10.79
C LEU A 402 17.57 4.15 -10.25
N VAL A 403 17.37 4.17 -8.93
CA VAL A 403 16.31 4.98 -8.29
C VAL A 403 16.57 6.47 -8.52
N ASN A 404 17.83 6.91 -8.43
CA ASN A 404 18.19 8.30 -8.73
C ASN A 404 17.85 8.66 -10.18
N GLU A 405 18.12 7.76 -11.13
CA GLU A 405 17.83 7.99 -12.55
C GLU A 405 16.33 8.00 -12.84
N LEU A 406 15.55 7.06 -12.31
CA LEU A 406 14.09 7.04 -12.47
C LEU A 406 13.46 8.31 -11.86
N THR A 407 13.93 8.74 -10.68
CA THR A 407 13.45 9.95 -10.01
C THR A 407 13.82 11.20 -10.81
N HIS A 408 15.04 11.25 -11.37
CA HIS A 408 15.49 12.34 -12.23
C HIS A 408 14.62 12.45 -13.48
N SER A 409 14.46 11.34 -14.20
CA SER A 409 13.64 11.25 -15.41
C SER A 409 12.18 11.63 -15.14
N TYR A 410 11.58 11.22 -14.02
CA TYR A 410 10.23 11.64 -13.61
C TYR A 410 10.12 13.16 -13.44
N ARG A 411 11.09 13.78 -12.75
CA ARG A 411 11.13 15.24 -12.56
C ARG A 411 11.31 15.96 -13.89
N PHE A 412 12.19 15.48 -14.75
CA PHE A 412 12.42 16.01 -16.09
C PHE A 412 11.12 15.99 -16.92
N LEU A 413 10.45 14.83 -17.01
CA LEU A 413 9.21 14.70 -17.78
C LEU A 413 8.08 15.57 -17.23
N THR A 414 7.99 15.69 -15.90
CA THR A 414 7.01 16.57 -15.24
C THR A 414 7.28 18.04 -15.57
N GLN A 415 8.54 18.46 -15.60
CA GLN A 415 8.94 19.83 -15.95
C GLN A 415 8.71 20.11 -17.45
N PHE A 416 9.08 19.15 -18.32
CA PHE A 416 8.87 19.24 -19.76
C PHE A 416 7.39 19.40 -20.10
N ALA A 417 6.53 18.54 -19.54
CA ALA A 417 5.09 18.57 -19.77
C ALA A 417 4.46 19.93 -19.38
N ARG A 418 4.92 20.53 -18.26
CA ARG A 418 4.49 21.86 -17.82
C ARG A 418 4.93 22.97 -18.78
N THR A 419 6.15 22.90 -19.30
CA THR A 419 6.74 23.91 -20.18
C THR A 419 6.05 23.92 -21.55
N GLU A 420 5.85 22.75 -22.14
CA GLU A 420 5.22 22.56 -23.45
C GLU A 420 3.68 22.62 -23.41
N LYS A 421 3.08 22.96 -22.24
CA LYS A 421 1.62 23.00 -22.00
C LYS A 421 0.88 21.73 -22.47
N THR A 422 1.56 20.59 -22.51
CA THR A 422 1.03 19.32 -23.02
C THR A 422 0.23 18.54 -21.97
N VAL A 423 -0.05 19.18 -20.84
CA VAL A 423 -0.75 18.60 -19.71
C VAL A 423 -2.26 18.64 -19.94
N SER A 424 -2.79 17.63 -20.64
CA SER A 424 -4.23 17.32 -20.63
C SER A 424 -4.65 16.82 -19.23
N LEU A 425 -5.95 16.82 -18.92
CA LEU A 425 -6.46 16.27 -17.65
C LEU A 425 -6.09 14.79 -17.46
N ILE A 426 -6.05 14.03 -18.56
CA ILE A 426 -5.70 12.60 -18.56
C ILE A 426 -4.22 12.42 -18.17
N ASN A 427 -3.30 13.18 -18.77
CA ASN A 427 -1.87 13.12 -18.44
C ASN A 427 -1.56 13.49 -16.97
N LYS A 428 -2.35 14.36 -16.31
CA LYS A 428 -2.16 14.69 -14.89
C LYS A 428 -2.45 13.50 -13.98
N ARG A 429 -3.51 12.75 -14.30
CA ARG A 429 -3.90 11.57 -13.53
C ARG A 429 -2.78 10.54 -13.57
N ASP A 430 -2.26 10.25 -14.76
CA ASP A 430 -1.22 9.23 -14.97
C ASP A 430 0.11 9.64 -14.30
N LEU A 431 0.47 10.93 -14.38
CA LEU A 431 1.63 11.49 -13.66
C LEU A 431 1.52 11.33 -12.14
N ASN A 432 0.33 11.50 -11.58
CA ASN A 432 0.09 11.35 -10.14
C ASN A 432 0.08 9.88 -9.71
N VAL A 433 -0.57 9.00 -10.49
CA VAL A 433 -0.58 7.54 -10.24
C VAL A 433 0.84 7.00 -10.28
N LEU A 434 1.61 7.35 -11.32
CA LEU A 434 3.01 6.94 -11.44
C LEU A 434 3.87 7.53 -10.32
N GLY A 435 3.67 8.80 -9.97
CA GLY A 435 4.31 9.41 -8.81
C GLY A 435 4.08 8.59 -7.55
N ARG A 436 2.82 8.24 -7.24
CA ARG A 436 2.47 7.40 -6.08
C ARG A 436 3.08 6.00 -6.16
N ARG A 437 3.15 5.37 -7.33
CA ARG A 437 3.84 4.08 -7.52
C ARG A 437 5.34 4.18 -7.22
N LEU A 438 6.02 5.21 -7.73
CA LEU A 438 7.44 5.47 -7.44
C LEU A 438 7.67 5.72 -5.95
N TYR A 439 6.80 6.52 -5.31
CA TYR A 439 6.85 6.75 -3.87
C TYR A 439 6.65 5.45 -3.08
N ALA A 440 5.63 4.65 -3.42
CA ALA A 440 5.38 3.37 -2.77
C ALA A 440 6.55 2.38 -2.94
N ALA A 441 7.15 2.32 -4.13
CA ALA A 441 8.26 1.39 -4.42
C ALA A 441 9.61 1.81 -3.80
N PHE A 442 9.94 3.12 -3.81
CA PHE A 442 11.32 3.56 -3.55
C PHE A 442 11.50 4.54 -2.40
N GLU A 443 10.46 5.31 -2.03
CA GLU A 443 10.58 6.33 -0.99
C GLU A 443 10.81 5.69 0.37
N ARG A 444 11.74 6.28 1.12
CA ARG A 444 12.04 5.93 2.51
C ARG A 444 11.18 6.78 3.44
N LYS A 445 10.47 6.13 4.35
CA LYS A 445 9.67 6.76 5.41
C LYS A 445 10.02 6.06 6.73
N ALA A 446 9.65 6.68 7.85
CA ALA A 446 9.66 5.99 9.13
C ALA A 446 8.82 4.70 9.02
N ASP A 447 9.27 3.65 9.70
CA ASP A 447 8.58 2.37 9.88
C ASP A 447 8.35 1.54 8.60
N LYS A 448 8.55 2.13 7.42
CA LYS A 448 8.42 1.46 6.13
C LYS A 448 9.63 0.57 5.84
N VAL A 449 9.35 -0.68 5.54
CA VAL A 449 10.33 -1.67 5.08
C VAL A 449 10.75 -1.38 3.63
N GLU A 450 12.04 -1.14 3.42
CA GLU A 450 12.59 -0.83 2.10
C GLU A 450 12.58 -2.05 1.17
N PHE A 451 12.03 -1.88 -0.04
CA PHE A 451 12.17 -2.84 -1.15
C PHE A 451 13.42 -2.53 -1.96
N ILE A 452 14.40 -3.44 -1.91
CA ILE A 452 15.75 -3.24 -2.46
C ILE A 452 16.01 -3.97 -3.78
N ASN A 453 15.22 -4.96 -4.16
CA ASN A 453 15.46 -5.75 -5.39
C ASN A 453 14.30 -5.69 -6.40
N PRO A 454 14.14 -4.58 -7.13
CA PRO A 454 13.17 -4.46 -8.23
C PRO A 454 13.58 -5.25 -9.50
N GLY A 455 14.24 -6.41 -9.37
CA GLY A 455 14.78 -7.18 -10.51
C GLY A 455 16.24 -6.87 -10.87
N ILE A 456 17.01 -6.29 -9.93
CA ILE A 456 18.44 -6.00 -10.09
C ILE A 456 19.24 -7.31 -10.12
N ALA A 457 19.04 -8.18 -9.13
CA ALA A 457 19.60 -9.52 -9.08
C ALA A 457 18.49 -10.57 -9.16
N PRO A 458 18.74 -11.74 -9.77
CA PRO A 458 17.75 -12.80 -9.87
C PRO A 458 17.46 -13.46 -8.50
N ASP A 459 18.42 -13.42 -7.58
CA ASP A 459 18.32 -14.09 -6.28
C ASP A 459 19.12 -13.32 -5.22
N LEU A 460 18.47 -13.05 -4.09
CA LEU A 460 19.07 -12.44 -2.90
C LEU A 460 19.21 -13.41 -1.72
N ALA A 461 18.67 -14.62 -1.81
CA ALA A 461 18.64 -15.58 -0.72
C ALA A 461 20.06 -15.97 -0.32
N GLU A 462 20.31 -16.09 0.98
CA GLU A 462 21.62 -16.47 1.49
C GLU A 462 21.54 -17.89 2.04
N ASP A 463 22.44 -18.79 1.64
CA ASP A 463 22.39 -20.19 2.07
C ASP A 463 22.44 -20.34 3.60
N THR A 464 23.20 -19.46 4.25
CA THR A 464 23.37 -19.46 5.70
C THR A 464 23.53 -18.05 6.22
N LEU A 465 22.81 -17.72 7.27
CA LEU A 465 22.84 -16.43 7.95
C LEU A 465 22.98 -16.61 9.45
N THR A 466 23.60 -15.63 10.10
CA THR A 466 23.68 -15.55 11.56
C THR A 466 22.91 -14.32 12.04
N LEU A 467 21.92 -14.54 12.90
CA LEU A 467 21.12 -13.52 13.56
C LEU A 467 21.66 -13.30 14.98
N VAL A 468 21.98 -12.05 15.32
CA VAL A 468 22.62 -11.70 16.59
C VAL A 468 21.91 -10.54 17.25
N GLN A 469 21.54 -10.68 18.53
CA GLN A 469 21.26 -9.55 19.40
C GLN A 469 22.55 -9.12 20.11
N SER A 470 22.85 -7.82 20.12
CA SER A 470 24.03 -7.29 20.79
C SER A 470 23.77 -5.91 21.39
N PRO A 471 24.51 -5.51 22.45
CA PRO A 471 24.45 -4.15 22.96
C PRO A 471 24.82 -3.12 21.88
N ASN A 472 24.07 -2.02 21.84
CA ASN A 472 24.33 -0.93 20.93
C ASN A 472 25.53 -0.10 21.44
N LYS A 473 26.69 -0.22 20.77
CA LYS A 473 27.91 0.51 21.11
C LYS A 473 27.75 2.04 21.05
N LYS A 474 26.74 2.56 20.33
CA LYS A 474 26.48 4.01 20.19
C LYS A 474 25.45 4.55 21.19
N GLU A 475 24.53 3.70 21.66
CA GLU A 475 23.45 4.06 22.58
C GLU A 475 23.52 3.10 23.78
N PRO A 476 24.34 3.41 24.81
CA PRO A 476 24.52 2.53 25.96
C PRO A 476 23.18 2.24 26.65
N GLY A 477 22.93 0.97 26.98
CA GLY A 477 21.69 0.50 27.59
C GLY A 477 20.61 0.06 26.60
N GLN A 478 20.81 0.25 25.29
CA GLN A 478 19.94 -0.32 24.26
C GLN A 478 20.60 -1.51 23.57
N ASN A 479 19.78 -2.45 23.11
CA ASN A 479 20.20 -3.58 22.28
C ASN A 479 19.83 -3.33 20.80
N GLN A 480 20.49 -4.04 19.90
CA GLN A 480 20.18 -4.02 18.47
C GLN A 480 20.27 -5.43 17.90
N TRP A 481 19.50 -5.66 16.83
CA TRP A 481 19.57 -6.89 16.03
C TRP A 481 20.42 -6.68 14.78
N ALA A 482 21.27 -7.66 14.47
CA ALA A 482 22.13 -7.65 13.31
C ALA A 482 22.11 -8.99 12.58
N LEU A 483 22.11 -8.92 11.25
CA LEU A 483 22.17 -10.08 10.37
C LEU A 483 23.54 -10.15 9.69
N TYR A 484 24.18 -11.32 9.73
CA TYR A 484 25.47 -11.59 9.10
C TYR A 484 25.37 -12.73 8.10
N ASN A 485 26.24 -12.71 7.09
CA ASN A 485 26.39 -13.81 6.14
C ASN A 485 27.22 -14.94 6.77
N GLY A 486 26.82 -16.18 6.54
CA GLY A 486 27.51 -17.38 7.01
C GLY A 486 27.04 -17.84 8.40
N SER A 487 27.60 -18.96 8.86
CA SER A 487 27.43 -19.46 10.23
C SER A 487 28.62 -18.98 11.07
N LEU A 488 28.40 -17.92 11.85
CA LEU A 488 29.42 -17.31 12.70
C LEU A 488 29.17 -17.72 14.14
N ASN A 489 30.23 -18.05 14.87
CA ASN A 489 30.13 -18.27 16.31
C ASN A 489 30.17 -16.95 17.09
N ALA A 490 29.90 -17.03 18.40
CA ALA A 490 29.80 -15.87 19.30
C ALA A 490 31.09 -15.01 19.38
N LEU A 491 32.26 -15.58 19.04
CA LEU A 491 33.56 -14.89 19.07
C LEU A 491 33.96 -14.28 17.72
N GLU A 492 33.33 -14.73 16.64
CA GLU A 492 33.71 -14.37 15.27
C GLU A 492 32.91 -13.20 14.71
N TRP A 493 31.61 -13.11 15.03
CA TRP A 493 30.70 -12.17 14.35
C TRP A 493 31.12 -10.70 14.49
N GLU A 494 31.81 -10.33 15.57
CA GLU A 494 32.32 -8.96 15.76
C GLU A 494 33.34 -8.53 14.69
N ASN A 495 34.02 -9.48 14.07
CA ASN A 495 35.01 -9.23 13.02
C ASN A 495 34.40 -9.10 11.62
N PHE A 496 33.10 -9.36 11.48
CA PHE A 496 32.40 -9.30 10.20
C PHE A 496 31.51 -8.05 10.13
N ALA A 497 31.40 -7.50 8.92
CA ALA A 497 30.40 -6.46 8.67
C ALA A 497 29.02 -7.13 8.49
N PRO A 498 27.96 -6.65 9.16
CA PRO A 498 26.63 -7.18 8.95
C PRO A 498 26.08 -6.81 7.57
N ILE A 499 25.05 -7.55 7.16
CA ILE A 499 24.20 -7.26 6.01
C ILE A 499 23.28 -6.08 6.35
N LYS A 500 22.61 -6.14 7.50
CA LYS A 500 21.70 -5.10 8.01
C LYS A 500 21.69 -5.11 9.54
N ARG A 501 21.39 -3.94 10.12
CA ARG A 501 21.12 -3.74 11.55
C ARG A 501 19.77 -3.05 11.71
N CYS A 502 19.00 -3.46 12.70
CA CYS A 502 17.74 -2.85 13.13
C CYS A 502 17.73 -2.75 14.65
N ARG A 503 16.90 -1.86 15.20
CA ARG A 503 16.65 -1.86 16.65
C ARG A 503 15.88 -3.11 17.04
N GLU A 504 14.82 -3.40 16.28
CA GLU A 504 13.90 -4.49 16.55
C GLU A 504 14.09 -5.69 15.64
N LEU A 505 13.79 -6.87 16.17
CA LEU A 505 13.91 -8.13 15.44
C LEU A 505 12.93 -8.18 14.27
N LEU A 506 11.67 -7.80 14.52
CA LEU A 506 10.63 -7.99 13.52
C LEU A 506 10.86 -7.12 12.28
N GLU A 507 11.36 -5.90 12.45
CA GLU A 507 11.76 -5.04 11.34
C GLU A 507 12.81 -5.74 10.45
N LEU A 508 13.80 -6.39 11.06
CA LEU A 508 14.85 -7.11 10.36
C LEU A 508 14.30 -8.35 9.63
N LEU A 509 13.45 -9.15 10.28
CA LEU A 509 12.85 -10.34 9.67
C LEU A 509 11.90 -9.99 8.53
N THR A 510 11.03 -8.98 8.71
CA THR A 510 10.12 -8.50 7.66
C THR A 510 10.91 -7.93 6.48
N TRP A 511 12.01 -7.21 6.73
CA TRP A 511 12.90 -6.76 5.66
C TRP A 511 13.56 -7.92 4.91
N CYS A 512 13.98 -8.97 5.61
CA CYS A 512 14.57 -10.15 4.98
C CYS A 512 13.55 -10.89 4.10
N HIS A 513 12.34 -11.11 4.63
CA HIS A 513 11.24 -11.75 3.91
C HIS A 513 10.86 -10.94 2.66
N ARG A 514 10.57 -9.64 2.82
CA ARG A 514 10.12 -8.75 1.73
C ARG A 514 11.09 -8.70 0.54
N ASN A 515 12.38 -8.87 0.81
CA ASN A 515 13.45 -8.79 -0.18
C ASN A 515 13.99 -10.16 -0.63
N GLY A 516 13.46 -11.27 -0.11
CA GLY A 516 13.91 -12.62 -0.43
C GLY A 516 15.35 -12.91 0.02
N VAL A 517 15.80 -12.28 1.11
CA VAL A 517 17.11 -12.57 1.73
C VAL A 517 17.05 -13.85 2.55
N ILE A 518 15.89 -14.10 3.19
CA ILE A 518 15.56 -15.36 3.86
C ILE A 518 14.44 -16.02 3.05
N ASP A 519 14.66 -17.27 2.66
CA ASP A 519 13.68 -18.15 2.03
C ASP A 519 13.58 -19.49 2.78
N SER A 520 12.85 -20.45 2.22
CA SER A 520 12.69 -21.78 2.83
C SER A 520 13.96 -22.65 2.80
N SER A 521 14.99 -22.26 2.04
CA SER A 521 16.28 -22.96 1.94
C SER A 521 17.36 -22.41 2.87
N THR A 522 17.16 -21.18 3.35
CA THR A 522 18.08 -20.43 4.19
C THR A 522 18.24 -21.05 5.58
N ARG A 523 19.48 -21.32 6.00
CA ARG A 523 19.80 -21.81 7.35
C ARG A 523 20.13 -20.65 8.29
N LEU A 524 19.50 -20.60 9.45
CA LEU A 524 19.71 -19.53 10.44
C LEU A 524 20.46 -20.06 11.66
N ALA A 525 21.57 -19.42 12.01
CA ALA A 525 22.21 -19.53 13.31
C ALA A 525 21.72 -18.37 14.21
N LEU A 526 21.27 -18.68 15.42
CA LEU A 526 20.72 -17.69 16.34
C LEU A 526 21.65 -17.46 17.55
N HIS A 527 22.01 -16.20 17.80
CA HIS A 527 22.62 -15.73 19.03
C HIS A 527 21.69 -14.69 19.66
N PRO A 528 20.79 -15.10 20.58
CA PRO A 528 19.71 -14.25 21.06
C PRO A 528 20.18 -13.20 22.08
N GLY A 529 21.43 -13.24 22.52
CA GLY A 529 21.95 -12.30 23.53
C GLY A 529 21.18 -12.45 24.85
N ASP A 530 20.59 -11.35 25.33
CA ASP A 530 19.79 -11.32 26.55
C ASP A 530 18.29 -11.59 26.31
N SER A 531 17.87 -11.70 25.04
CA SER A 531 16.49 -12.03 24.65
C SER A 531 16.14 -13.49 24.96
N ASP A 532 14.85 -13.73 25.21
CA ASP A 532 14.28 -15.08 25.40
C ASP A 532 13.95 -15.78 24.07
N LEU A 533 14.32 -15.19 22.93
CA LEU A 533 14.04 -15.73 21.61
C LEU A 533 14.62 -17.14 21.45
N SER A 534 13.73 -18.08 21.12
CA SER A 534 14.10 -19.46 20.78
C SER A 534 14.09 -19.69 19.26
N GLU A 535 14.75 -20.76 18.81
CA GLU A 535 14.64 -21.18 17.40
C GLU A 535 13.19 -21.50 17.01
N PHE A 536 12.42 -22.14 17.90
CA PHE A 536 11.00 -22.42 17.68
C PHE A 536 10.21 -21.13 17.42
N GLU A 537 10.41 -20.12 18.26
CA GLU A 537 9.76 -18.82 18.09
C GLU A 537 10.17 -18.17 16.77
N LEU A 538 11.47 -18.11 16.47
CA LEU A 538 12.01 -17.54 15.23
C LEU A 538 11.36 -18.16 13.97
N PHE A 539 11.26 -19.50 13.90
CA PHE A 539 10.64 -20.17 12.77
C PHE A 539 9.13 -19.87 12.64
N ASN A 540 8.40 -19.78 13.76
CA ASN A 540 6.99 -19.43 13.73
C ASN A 540 6.74 -17.95 13.37
N LEU A 541 7.63 -17.04 13.78
CA LEU A 541 7.60 -15.63 13.35
C LEU A 541 7.76 -15.53 11.83
N LEU A 542 8.76 -16.21 11.26
CA LEU A 542 8.97 -16.26 9.81
C LEU A 542 7.80 -16.90 9.07
N GLY A 543 7.25 -17.99 9.60
CA GLY A 543 6.04 -18.63 9.04
C GLY A 543 4.83 -17.71 9.05
N SER A 544 4.64 -16.92 10.11
CA SER A 544 3.56 -15.94 10.21
C SER A 544 3.72 -14.79 9.22
N LEU A 545 4.95 -14.29 9.04
CA LEU A 545 5.27 -13.28 8.02
C LEU A 545 4.98 -13.79 6.61
N GLN A 546 5.32 -15.03 6.30
CA GLN A 546 5.05 -15.65 4.99
C GLN A 546 3.55 -15.83 4.74
N GLN A 547 2.78 -16.15 5.76
CA GLN A 547 1.32 -16.31 5.65
C GLN A 547 0.58 -14.96 5.54
N SER A 548 1.05 -13.94 6.26
CA SER A 548 0.45 -12.60 6.25
C SER A 548 0.84 -11.81 4.99
N ILE A 549 2.10 -11.93 4.54
CA ILE A 549 2.62 -11.24 3.36
C ILE A 549 3.09 -12.28 2.34
N ALA A 550 2.17 -12.76 1.50
CA ALA A 550 2.50 -13.68 0.42
C ALA A 550 3.29 -12.97 -0.70
N LEU A 551 4.46 -13.50 -1.04
CA LEU A 551 5.33 -12.97 -2.10
C LEU A 551 5.29 -13.89 -3.33
N PRO A 552 5.39 -13.35 -4.57
CA PRO A 552 5.51 -11.92 -4.89
C PRO A 552 4.18 -11.18 -4.69
N LEU A 553 4.25 -9.92 -4.25
CA LEU A 553 3.06 -9.06 -4.17
C LEU A 553 2.51 -8.82 -5.57
N THR A 554 1.18 -8.84 -5.70
CA THR A 554 0.49 -8.51 -6.96
C THR A 554 0.67 -7.03 -7.31
N THR A 555 0.61 -6.68 -8.58
CA THR A 555 0.63 -5.28 -9.01
C THR A 555 -0.58 -4.52 -8.45
N VAL A 556 -0.35 -3.27 -8.02
CA VAL A 556 -1.41 -2.43 -7.43
C VAL A 556 -2.25 -1.83 -8.55
N ASP A 557 -3.57 -2.03 -8.48
CA ASP A 557 -4.54 -1.44 -9.39
C ASP A 557 -4.49 0.10 -9.33
N GLU A 558 -4.63 0.77 -10.48
CA GLU A 558 -4.63 2.24 -10.52
C GLU A 558 -5.72 2.85 -9.65
N ALA A 559 -6.88 2.20 -9.55
CA ALA A 559 -8.01 2.67 -8.75
C ALA A 559 -7.64 2.80 -7.26
N GLN A 560 -6.79 1.91 -6.73
CA GLN A 560 -6.29 1.97 -5.36
C GLN A 560 -5.30 3.13 -5.19
N LEU A 561 -4.42 3.33 -6.17
CA LEU A 561 -3.44 4.43 -6.17
C LEU A 561 -4.07 5.81 -6.32
N LEU A 562 -5.31 5.91 -6.81
CA LEU A 562 -6.04 7.19 -6.83
C LEU A 562 -6.57 7.60 -5.46
N ARG A 563 -6.76 6.65 -4.54
CA ARG A 563 -7.24 6.89 -3.18
C ARG A 563 -6.07 7.00 -2.19
N ALA A 564 -6.34 7.47 -0.98
CA ALA A 564 -5.36 7.42 0.10
C ALA A 564 -5.00 5.96 0.43
N SER A 565 -3.76 5.74 0.86
CA SER A 565 -3.34 4.43 1.34
C SER A 565 -4.13 4.04 2.57
N VAL A 566 -4.55 2.78 2.64
CA VAL A 566 -5.30 2.22 3.78
C VAL A 566 -4.73 0.84 4.14
N PRO A 567 -4.75 0.42 5.42
CA PRO A 567 -4.34 -0.92 5.82
C PRO A 567 -5.19 -1.99 5.10
N SER A 568 -4.55 -3.08 4.66
CA SER A 568 -5.24 -4.23 4.05
C SER A 568 -5.03 -5.52 4.85
N GLU A 569 -3.80 -5.80 5.28
CA GLU A 569 -3.44 -6.93 6.14
C GLU A 569 -2.67 -6.40 7.34
N VAL A 570 -3.03 -6.86 8.55
CA VAL A 570 -2.38 -6.47 9.80
C VAL A 570 -2.07 -7.71 10.61
N LEU A 571 -0.79 -7.94 10.89
CA LEU A 571 -0.29 -8.98 11.77
C LEU A 571 0.24 -8.35 13.05
N ILE A 572 -0.27 -8.77 14.20
CA ILE A 572 0.22 -8.36 15.52
C ILE A 572 0.88 -9.57 16.18
N LEU A 573 2.15 -9.42 16.52
CA LEU A 573 2.97 -10.42 17.20
C LEU A 573 3.21 -9.96 18.63
N VAL A 574 2.72 -10.73 19.59
CA VAL A 574 2.80 -10.40 21.01
C VAL A 574 4.02 -11.05 21.64
N ASN A 575 4.79 -10.28 22.42
CA ASN A 575 5.98 -10.69 23.18
C ASN A 575 7.12 -11.29 22.35
N VAL A 576 7.43 -10.70 21.20
CA VAL A 576 8.52 -11.18 20.33
C VAL A 576 9.86 -11.20 21.09
N GLY A 577 10.40 -12.39 21.32
CA GLY A 577 11.68 -12.60 22.02
C GLY A 577 11.64 -12.29 23.51
N VAL A 578 10.46 -12.30 24.14
CA VAL A 578 10.24 -12.01 25.56
C VAL A 578 9.37 -13.11 26.17
N ASP A 579 9.84 -13.77 27.24
CA ASP A 579 9.00 -14.71 28.00
C ASP A 579 8.34 -13.97 29.18
N PRO A 580 7.02 -13.70 29.15
CA PRO A 580 6.34 -12.98 30.23
C PRO A 580 6.36 -13.73 31.57
N LEU A 581 6.68 -15.03 31.58
CA LEU A 581 6.74 -15.87 32.77
C LEU A 581 8.15 -16.40 33.05
N LYS A 582 9.19 -15.75 32.54
CA LYS A 582 10.60 -16.17 32.72
C LYS A 582 10.94 -16.44 34.19
N HIS A 583 10.59 -15.53 35.10
CA HIS A 583 10.88 -15.67 36.52
C HIS A 583 10.19 -16.89 37.15
N HIS A 584 8.92 -17.13 36.80
CA HIS A 584 8.15 -18.28 37.28
C HIS A 584 8.73 -19.60 36.79
N ARG A 585 9.17 -19.63 35.53
CA ARG A 585 9.84 -20.79 34.91
C ARG A 585 11.17 -21.09 35.60
N ASP A 586 12.00 -20.07 35.78
CA ASP A 586 13.34 -20.23 36.35
C ASP A 586 13.29 -20.66 37.83
N LEU A 587 12.23 -20.27 38.56
CA LEU A 587 12.00 -20.64 39.96
C LEU A 587 11.07 -21.84 40.18
N ASN A 588 10.56 -22.48 39.11
CA ASN A 588 9.57 -23.58 39.17
C ASN A 588 8.35 -23.28 40.06
N ILE A 589 7.79 -22.07 39.96
CA ILE A 589 6.64 -21.64 40.76
C ILE A 589 5.37 -22.34 40.23
N LEU A 590 4.68 -23.08 41.10
CA LEU A 590 3.40 -23.71 40.82
C LEU A 590 2.25 -22.74 41.12
N MET A 591 1.34 -22.57 40.17
CA MET A 591 0.18 -21.70 40.31
C MET A 591 -0.93 -22.38 41.12
N THR A 592 -1.50 -21.67 42.08
CA THR A 592 -2.56 -22.16 42.98
C THR A 592 -3.91 -21.44 42.80
N THR A 593 -3.96 -20.39 41.97
CA THR A 593 -5.14 -19.54 41.77
C THR A 593 -5.90 -19.88 40.49
N GLU A 594 -7.23 -19.74 40.49
CA GLU A 594 -8.10 -19.98 39.33
C GLU A 594 -8.07 -18.83 38.29
N ARG A 595 -7.43 -17.68 38.59
CA ARG A 595 -7.37 -16.53 37.70
C ARG A 595 -6.43 -16.78 36.52
N THR A 596 -7.01 -16.87 35.33
CA THR A 596 -6.32 -17.30 34.09
C THR A 596 -6.35 -16.27 32.96
N ASP A 597 -6.91 -15.07 33.18
CA ASP A 597 -6.86 -13.98 32.21
C ASP A 597 -5.40 -13.54 31.93
N SER A 598 -5.12 -13.14 30.69
CA SER A 598 -3.75 -12.79 30.25
C SER A 598 -3.35 -11.35 30.64
N LEU A 599 -4.30 -10.46 30.93
CA LEU A 599 -4.04 -9.09 31.35
C LEU A 599 -3.96 -8.95 32.88
N SER A 600 -4.53 -9.91 33.61
CA SER A 600 -4.50 -9.99 35.08
C SER A 600 -4.26 -11.43 35.54
N TYR A 601 -3.06 -11.97 35.30
CA TYR A 601 -2.75 -13.37 35.53
C TYR A 601 -2.38 -13.69 36.98
N ALA A 602 -2.86 -14.85 37.46
CA ALA A 602 -2.56 -15.41 38.77
C ALA A 602 -2.95 -14.50 39.97
N GLY A 603 -2.55 -14.89 41.18
CA GLY A 603 -2.87 -14.15 42.42
C GLY A 603 -2.22 -12.77 42.51
N VAL A 604 -1.08 -12.58 41.85
CA VAL A 604 -0.33 -11.31 41.80
C VAL A 604 -0.84 -10.34 40.73
N ARG A 605 -1.80 -10.76 39.88
CA ARG A 605 -2.37 -9.95 38.79
C ARG A 605 -1.31 -9.42 37.81
N GLU A 606 -0.48 -10.31 37.28
CA GLU A 606 0.56 -9.94 36.30
C GLU A 606 -0.04 -9.72 34.90
N ASN A 607 0.52 -8.76 34.15
CA ASN A 607 0.17 -8.58 32.74
C ASN A 607 1.11 -9.46 31.90
N LEU A 608 0.56 -10.39 31.12
CA LEU A 608 1.33 -11.25 30.23
C LEU A 608 1.53 -10.64 28.83
N VAL A 609 0.94 -9.49 28.52
CA VAL A 609 1.10 -8.76 27.25
C VAL A 609 2.10 -7.62 27.47
N LEU A 610 3.37 -7.87 27.18
CA LEU A 610 4.48 -6.95 27.49
C LEU A 610 4.92 -6.13 26.28
N THR A 611 4.96 -6.73 25.09
CA THR A 611 5.32 -6.04 23.85
C THR A 611 4.39 -6.46 22.71
N LEU A 612 4.16 -5.56 21.77
CA LEU A 612 3.42 -5.85 20.55
C LEU A 612 4.20 -5.32 19.36
N ASP A 613 4.51 -6.20 18.41
CA ASP A 613 5.14 -5.83 17.15
C ASP A 613 4.08 -5.98 16.04
N GLN A 614 3.75 -4.87 15.37
CA GLN A 614 2.74 -4.80 14.33
C GLN A 614 3.41 -4.78 12.94
N VAL A 615 2.95 -5.63 12.03
CA VAL A 615 3.31 -5.60 10.61
C VAL A 615 2.06 -5.30 9.80
N MET A 616 2.10 -4.23 9.01
CA MET A 616 0.97 -3.78 8.18
C MET A 616 1.37 -3.82 6.71
N LEU A 617 0.55 -4.46 5.86
CA LEU A 617 0.55 -4.26 4.43
C LEU A 617 -0.61 -3.33 4.08
N ASN A 618 -0.33 -2.28 3.31
CA ASN A 618 -1.35 -1.31 2.87
C ASN A 618 -1.75 -1.50 1.39
N SER A 619 -2.81 -0.80 0.98
CA SER A 619 -3.36 -0.85 -0.38
C SER A 619 -2.42 -0.33 -1.48
N TRP A 620 -1.26 0.24 -1.13
CA TRP A 620 -0.21 0.66 -2.07
C TRP A 620 0.97 -0.31 -2.10
N ASN A 621 0.85 -1.50 -1.47
CA ASN A 621 1.92 -2.48 -1.27
C ASN A 621 3.12 -1.97 -0.45
N GLU A 622 2.93 -0.94 0.39
CA GLU A 622 3.94 -0.61 1.40
C GLU A 622 3.78 -1.54 2.60
N VAL A 623 4.90 -2.01 3.13
CA VAL A 623 4.97 -2.81 4.35
C VAL A 623 5.53 -1.93 5.45
N LEU A 624 4.81 -1.79 6.55
CA LEU A 624 5.21 -1.02 7.73
C LEU A 624 5.39 -1.95 8.93
N VAL A 625 6.34 -1.63 9.80
CA VAL A 625 6.61 -2.36 11.04
C VAL A 625 6.73 -1.38 12.19
N ASN A 626 5.87 -1.54 13.19
CA ASN A 626 5.85 -0.76 14.41
C ASN A 626 6.06 -1.67 15.62
N ARG A 627 6.70 -1.16 16.67
CA ARG A 627 6.79 -1.84 17.97
C ARG A 627 6.19 -0.95 19.04
N PHE A 628 5.41 -1.58 19.91
CA PHE A 628 4.85 -1.03 21.12
C PHE A 628 5.44 -1.76 22.31
N ASP A 629 6.07 -1.02 23.20
CA ASP A 629 6.59 -1.49 24.48
C ASP A 629 6.29 -0.48 25.59
N GLY A 630 6.58 -0.86 26.84
CA GLY A 630 6.27 -0.04 28.01
C GLY A 630 4.96 -0.40 28.69
N GLU A 631 4.58 0.41 29.67
CA GLU A 631 3.46 0.12 30.58
C GLU A 631 2.10 0.02 29.87
N HIS A 632 1.92 0.78 28.78
CA HIS A 632 0.64 0.89 28.06
C HIS A 632 0.69 0.30 26.65
N ALA A 633 1.66 -0.58 26.34
CA ALA A 633 1.93 -1.11 25.01
C ALA A 633 0.67 -1.61 24.26
N LEU A 634 -0.19 -2.38 24.93
CA LEU A 634 -1.44 -2.89 24.33
C LEU A 634 -2.39 -1.75 23.93
N LEU A 635 -2.52 -0.73 24.79
CA LEU A 635 -3.45 0.38 24.57
C LEU A 635 -2.93 1.37 23.53
N ASP A 636 -1.62 1.62 23.51
CA ASP A 636 -0.98 2.40 22.45
C ASP A 636 -1.14 1.70 21.10
N CYS A 637 -0.92 0.38 21.05
CA CYS A 637 -1.14 -0.41 19.83
C CYS A 637 -2.62 -0.36 19.37
N LEU A 638 -3.57 -0.47 20.29
CA LEU A 638 -5.00 -0.36 20.00
C LEU A 638 -5.36 1.02 19.47
N ARG A 639 -4.91 2.09 20.14
CA ARG A 639 -5.15 3.48 19.74
C ARG A 639 -4.69 3.72 18.30
N ASP A 640 -3.45 3.34 17.99
CA ASP A 640 -2.84 3.62 16.69
C ASP A 640 -3.50 2.75 15.59
N TYR A 641 -3.73 1.46 15.86
CA TYR A 641 -4.47 0.58 14.94
C TYR A 641 -5.86 1.12 14.61
N LEU A 642 -6.63 1.54 15.63
CA LEU A 642 -8.01 2.00 15.46
C LEU A 642 -8.09 3.35 14.74
N ASN A 643 -7.12 4.26 14.97
CA ASN A 643 -7.04 5.53 14.26
C ASN A 643 -6.64 5.38 12.78
N ASP A 644 -5.91 4.31 12.43
CA ASP A 644 -5.54 3.97 11.05
C ASP A 644 -6.67 3.28 10.26
N LEU A 645 -7.76 2.86 10.92
CA LEU A 645 -8.85 2.16 10.25
C LEU A 645 -9.62 3.05 9.27
N PRO A 646 -9.97 2.54 8.08
CA PRO A 646 -10.77 3.30 7.13
C PRO A 646 -12.23 3.41 7.60
N VAL A 647 -12.79 4.62 7.52
CA VAL A 647 -14.15 4.95 8.02
C VAL A 647 -15.30 4.23 7.28
N ILE A 648 -15.08 3.78 6.03
CA ILE A 648 -16.15 3.28 5.12
C ILE A 648 -15.74 2.01 4.34
N GLN A 649 -14.46 1.63 4.30
CA GLN A 649 -13.98 0.51 3.47
C GLN A 649 -14.02 -0.83 4.22
N HIS A 650 -13.79 -1.93 3.48
CA HIS A 650 -13.55 -3.25 4.06
C HIS A 650 -12.48 -3.13 5.15
N GLN A 651 -12.76 -3.71 6.30
CA GLN A 651 -11.81 -3.74 7.41
C GLN A 651 -10.58 -4.57 7.02
N PRO A 652 -9.38 -4.18 7.46
CA PRO A 652 -8.19 -4.96 7.19
C PRO A 652 -8.32 -6.35 7.83
N ARG A 653 -7.71 -7.35 7.21
CA ARG A 653 -7.63 -8.67 7.80
C ARG A 653 -6.62 -8.62 8.95
N LEU A 654 -7.12 -8.79 10.17
CA LEU A 654 -6.32 -8.83 11.39
C LEU A 654 -5.91 -10.27 11.71
N GLN A 655 -4.67 -10.45 12.14
CA GLN A 655 -4.18 -11.70 12.70
C GLN A 655 -3.36 -11.40 13.95
N VAL A 656 -3.72 -11.98 15.09
CA VAL A 656 -2.92 -11.88 16.33
C VAL A 656 -2.23 -13.21 16.59
N ARG A 657 -0.92 -13.19 16.84
CA ARG A 657 -0.14 -14.38 17.17
C ARG A 657 0.80 -14.11 18.35
N CYS A 658 1.13 -15.16 19.07
CA CYS A 658 2.11 -15.16 20.13
C CYS A 658 2.81 -16.51 20.09
N PHE A 659 4.12 -16.52 20.35
CA PHE A 659 4.96 -17.72 20.28
C PHE A 659 5.88 -17.86 21.50
N CYS A 660 5.60 -17.13 22.57
CA CYS A 660 6.30 -17.29 23.84
C CYS A 660 6.11 -18.72 24.38
N HIS A 661 7.02 -19.15 25.24
CA HIS A 661 7.07 -20.53 25.71
C HIS A 661 5.78 -20.99 26.40
N ASN A 662 5.21 -20.12 27.24
CA ASN A 662 4.04 -20.43 28.05
C ASN A 662 2.83 -19.58 27.67
N ARG A 663 1.65 -20.21 27.62
CA ARG A 663 0.33 -19.56 27.42
C ARG A 663 0.17 -18.71 26.15
N ALA A 664 1.05 -18.87 25.15
CA ALA A 664 0.99 -18.16 23.87
C ALA A 664 -0.41 -18.07 23.25
N GLN A 665 -1.13 -19.20 23.15
CA GLN A 665 -2.48 -19.22 22.56
C GLN A 665 -3.50 -18.40 23.36
N PHE A 666 -3.42 -18.41 24.69
CA PHE A 666 -4.32 -17.64 25.56
C PHE A 666 -4.01 -16.14 25.50
N ILE A 667 -2.73 -15.78 25.40
CA ILE A 667 -2.28 -14.39 25.23
C ILE A 667 -2.79 -13.85 23.90
N ALA A 668 -2.51 -14.56 22.80
CA ALA A 668 -2.91 -14.15 21.45
C ALA A 668 -4.43 -13.98 21.34
N ARG A 669 -5.20 -14.98 21.81
CA ARG A 669 -6.66 -14.94 21.79
C ARG A 669 -7.21 -13.78 22.61
N ARG A 670 -6.66 -13.53 23.80
CA ARG A 670 -7.15 -12.44 24.64
C ARG A 670 -6.92 -11.07 24.01
N VAL A 671 -5.75 -10.86 23.40
CA VAL A 671 -5.45 -9.62 22.66
C VAL A 671 -6.38 -9.47 21.44
N GLU A 672 -6.61 -10.55 20.70
CA GLU A 672 -7.56 -10.58 19.58
C GLU A 672 -8.97 -10.18 20.00
N GLU A 673 -9.49 -10.77 21.09
CA GLU A 673 -10.82 -10.46 21.64
C GLU A 673 -10.95 -8.97 22.03
N VAL A 674 -9.92 -8.38 22.64
CA VAL A 674 -9.90 -6.94 23.00
C VAL A 674 -9.92 -6.06 21.75
N ILE A 675 -9.12 -6.38 20.73
CA ILE A 675 -9.06 -5.61 19.48
C ILE A 675 -10.39 -5.70 18.72
N GLU A 676 -10.93 -6.90 18.55
CA GLU A 676 -12.20 -7.12 17.86
C GLU A 676 -13.36 -6.40 18.55
N THR A 677 -13.37 -6.40 19.90
CA THR A 677 -14.35 -5.66 20.70
C THR A 677 -14.21 -4.16 20.46
N ALA A 678 -13.02 -3.60 20.62
CA ALA A 678 -12.78 -2.17 20.43
C ALA A 678 -13.13 -1.71 19.00
N GLN A 679 -12.80 -2.51 17.98
CA GLN A 679 -13.14 -2.25 16.59
C GLN A 679 -14.66 -2.27 16.37
N THR A 680 -15.36 -3.27 16.92
CA THR A 680 -16.83 -3.37 16.81
C THR A 680 -17.51 -2.15 17.46
N LEU A 681 -17.03 -1.75 18.64
CA LEU A 681 -17.55 -0.59 19.37
C LEU A 681 -17.28 0.72 18.62
N LEU A 682 -16.10 0.90 18.03
CA LEU A 682 -15.79 2.08 17.20
C LEU A 682 -16.70 2.16 15.96
N LEU A 683 -16.93 1.03 15.30
CA LEU A 683 -17.77 0.95 14.10
C LEU A 683 -19.25 1.25 14.37
N SER A 684 -19.72 1.09 15.60
CA SER A 684 -21.09 1.47 16.00
C SER A 684 -21.34 2.99 15.97
N ARG A 685 -20.28 3.81 16.04
CA ARG A 685 -20.34 5.28 16.04
C ARG A 685 -21.20 5.91 17.15
N LEU A 686 -21.33 5.21 18.28
CA LEU A 686 -22.02 5.72 19.46
C LEU A 686 -21.08 6.41 20.47
N ASN A 687 -19.81 6.66 20.11
CA ASN A 687 -18.78 7.20 20.99
C ASN A 687 -18.64 6.38 22.28
N HIS A 688 -18.47 5.07 22.13
CA HIS A 688 -18.34 4.15 23.27
C HIS A 688 -17.11 4.48 24.12
N ARG A 689 -17.24 4.30 25.43
CA ARG A 689 -16.11 4.16 26.36
C ARG A 689 -15.90 2.68 26.64
N TYR A 690 -14.75 2.11 26.30
CA TYR A 690 -14.46 0.70 26.58
C TYR A 690 -13.52 0.60 27.79
N LEU A 691 -14.05 0.08 28.91
CA LEU A 691 -13.33 -0.08 30.17
C LEU A 691 -12.67 -1.45 30.25
N LEU A 692 -11.34 -1.45 30.35
CA LEU A 692 -10.46 -2.60 30.52
C LEU A 692 -9.81 -2.56 31.90
N GLN A 693 -9.41 -3.74 32.39
CA GLN A 693 -8.56 -3.86 33.58
C GLN A 693 -7.29 -4.62 33.23
N VAL A 694 -6.14 -4.00 33.45
CA VAL A 694 -4.82 -4.59 33.23
C VAL A 694 -4.08 -4.56 34.57
N GLN A 695 -3.66 -5.73 35.05
CA GLN A 695 -3.16 -5.91 36.41
C GLN A 695 -4.16 -5.42 37.48
N GLN A 696 -3.80 -4.38 38.22
CA GLN A 696 -4.62 -3.68 39.22
C GLN A 696 -5.17 -2.35 38.70
N HIS A 697 -4.74 -1.91 37.52
CA HIS A 697 -5.10 -0.61 36.95
C HIS A 697 -6.29 -0.73 36.00
N TYR A 698 -7.03 0.36 35.87
CA TYR A 698 -8.15 0.49 34.96
C TYR A 698 -7.75 1.35 33.77
N HIS A 699 -8.33 1.05 32.62
CA HIS A 699 -8.05 1.80 31.40
C HIS A 699 -9.33 2.00 30.62
N VAL A 700 -9.55 3.20 30.12
CA VAL A 700 -10.71 3.50 29.29
C VAL A 700 -10.26 3.91 27.89
N LEU A 701 -10.73 3.18 26.88
CA LEU A 701 -10.61 3.57 25.48
C LEU A 701 -11.82 4.43 25.10
N GLU A 702 -11.57 5.67 24.72
CA GLU A 702 -12.57 6.59 24.19
C GLU A 702 -12.66 6.40 22.67
N LEU A 703 -13.72 5.77 22.20
CA LEU A 703 -13.85 5.29 20.82
C LEU A 703 -14.59 6.30 19.95
N VAL A 704 -13.96 7.46 19.75
CA VAL A 704 -14.42 8.50 18.82
C VAL A 704 -13.76 8.29 17.45
N PRO A 705 -14.54 8.19 16.35
CA PRO A 705 -13.97 7.95 15.01
C PRO A 705 -12.89 8.95 14.61
N GLY A 706 -11.67 8.45 14.34
CA GLY A 706 -10.51 9.25 13.96
C GLY A 706 -9.83 10.03 15.10
N GLN A 707 -10.31 9.85 16.34
CA GLN A 707 -9.77 10.47 17.56
C GLN A 707 -9.81 9.48 18.72
N VAL A 708 -9.49 8.22 18.46
CA VAL A 708 -9.41 7.21 19.52
C VAL A 708 -8.29 7.59 20.48
N ASN A 709 -8.59 7.57 21.77
CA ASN A 709 -7.65 7.83 22.85
C ASN A 709 -7.80 6.78 23.96
N HIS A 710 -6.78 6.66 24.82
CA HIS A 710 -6.88 5.84 26.02
C HIS A 710 -6.49 6.65 27.26
N VAL A 711 -7.19 6.40 28.37
CA VAL A 711 -6.97 7.02 29.68
C VAL A 711 -6.56 5.93 30.66
N ALA A 712 -5.40 6.10 31.30
CA ALA A 712 -4.90 5.19 32.33
C ALA A 712 -5.31 5.67 33.73
N LEU A 713 -5.93 4.78 34.51
CA LEU A 713 -6.55 5.08 35.79
C LEU A 713 -5.96 4.13 36.85
N GLY A 714 -5.05 4.68 37.66
CA GLY A 714 -4.22 3.90 38.58
C GLY A 714 -4.95 3.31 39.80
N SER A 715 -6.22 3.65 40.02
CA SER A 715 -6.98 3.14 41.17
C SER A 715 -8.49 3.14 40.90
N LEU A 716 -9.24 2.44 41.76
CA LEU A 716 -10.70 2.51 41.75
C LEU A 716 -11.21 3.94 41.99
N SER A 717 -10.56 4.72 42.86
CA SER A 717 -10.91 6.14 43.07
C SER A 717 -10.76 6.95 41.79
N ALA A 718 -9.65 6.78 41.06
CA ALA A 718 -9.44 7.47 39.79
C ALA A 718 -10.48 7.04 38.74
N LEU A 719 -10.90 5.77 38.74
CA LEU A 719 -11.99 5.30 37.90
C LEU A 719 -13.32 5.95 38.29
N MET A 720 -13.64 6.08 39.57
CA MET A 720 -14.85 6.75 40.04
C MET A 720 -14.87 8.24 39.64
N ASP A 721 -13.73 8.92 39.77
CA ASP A 721 -13.58 10.32 39.37
C ASP A 721 -13.84 10.48 37.87
N TYR A 722 -13.21 9.64 37.03
CA TYR A 722 -13.40 9.61 35.58
C TYR A 722 -14.86 9.29 35.19
N LEU A 723 -15.46 8.26 35.80
CA LEU A 723 -16.83 7.87 35.49
C LEU A 723 -17.84 8.96 35.85
N GLY A 724 -17.53 9.81 36.83
CA GLY A 724 -18.37 10.92 37.23
C GLY A 724 -18.15 12.21 36.45
N GLU A 725 -17.12 12.31 35.59
CA GLU A 725 -16.88 13.52 34.79
C GLU A 725 -18.13 13.92 33.99
N GLU A 726 -18.34 15.23 33.85
CA GLU A 726 -19.50 15.74 33.14
C GLU A 726 -19.38 15.46 31.63
N LEU A 727 -20.40 14.81 31.09
CA LEU A 727 -20.50 14.51 29.67
C LEU A 727 -21.51 15.45 29.00
N THR A 728 -21.20 15.87 27.77
CA THR A 728 -22.09 16.75 26.99
C THR A 728 -23.15 15.99 26.18
N ALA A 729 -22.98 14.68 26.04
CA ALA A 729 -23.87 13.79 25.31
C ALA A 729 -23.74 12.36 25.84
N TYR A 730 -24.77 11.54 25.61
CA TYR A 730 -24.76 10.14 26.04
C TYR A 730 -23.59 9.37 25.42
N SER A 731 -22.77 8.76 26.28
CA SER A 731 -21.67 7.89 25.88
C SER A 731 -21.82 6.51 26.54
N PRO A 732 -22.23 5.48 25.77
CA PRO A 732 -22.38 4.13 26.29
C PRO A 732 -21.03 3.59 26.75
N LEU A 733 -21.03 2.93 27.91
CA LEU A 733 -19.84 2.27 28.44
C LEU A 733 -19.92 0.77 28.19
N HIS A 734 -18.91 0.22 27.55
CA HIS A 734 -18.72 -1.22 27.42
C HIS A 734 -17.72 -1.68 28.49
N LEU A 735 -18.14 -2.62 29.33
CA LEU A 735 -17.29 -3.19 30.37
C LEU A 735 -16.66 -4.49 29.86
N ASP A 736 -15.33 -4.58 29.92
CA ASP A 736 -14.64 -5.83 29.64
C ASP A 736 -15.04 -6.93 30.64
N PRO A 737 -15.32 -8.17 30.20
CA PRO A 737 -15.78 -9.24 31.08
C PRO A 737 -14.85 -9.61 32.24
N MET A 738 -13.55 -9.28 32.15
CA MET A 738 -12.53 -9.57 33.15
C MET A 738 -12.22 -8.36 34.04
N ALA A 739 -12.92 -7.23 33.84
CA ALA A 739 -12.78 -6.03 34.66
C ALA A 739 -13.77 -6.03 35.82
N LEU A 740 -13.36 -5.44 36.94
CA LEU A 740 -14.21 -5.19 38.12
C LEU A 740 -14.85 -6.45 38.74
N GLU A 741 -14.26 -7.65 38.55
CA GLU A 741 -14.86 -8.94 38.94
C GLU A 741 -15.53 -8.91 40.34
N ASP A 742 -14.92 -8.27 41.33
CA ASP A 742 -15.41 -8.26 42.72
C ASP A 742 -16.05 -6.94 43.17
N HIS A 743 -16.45 -6.06 42.25
CA HIS A 743 -17.01 -4.75 42.56
C HIS A 743 -18.44 -4.58 42.02
N ASP A 744 -19.28 -3.83 42.73
CA ASP A 744 -20.69 -3.59 42.39
C ASP A 744 -20.88 -2.95 41.01
N LEU A 745 -19.92 -2.12 40.61
CA LEU A 745 -19.87 -1.49 39.29
C LEU A 745 -19.91 -2.48 38.13
N ALA A 746 -19.44 -3.72 38.32
CA ALA A 746 -19.52 -4.74 37.28
C ALA A 746 -20.96 -5.10 36.90
N LEU A 747 -21.91 -4.93 37.83
CA LEU A 747 -23.33 -5.11 37.57
C LEU A 747 -23.98 -3.81 37.09
N ILE A 748 -23.54 -2.65 37.61
CA ILE A 748 -24.18 -1.36 37.36
C ILE A 748 -23.84 -0.81 35.97
N LEU A 749 -22.56 -0.75 35.61
CA LEU A 749 -22.12 -0.07 34.38
C LEU A 749 -22.74 -0.64 33.09
N PRO A 750 -22.95 -1.97 32.93
CA PRO A 750 -23.63 -2.51 31.76
C PRO A 750 -25.12 -2.14 31.64
N MET A 751 -25.74 -1.60 32.70
CA MET A 751 -27.15 -1.23 32.71
C MET A 751 -27.41 0.16 32.12
N GLY A 752 -26.38 0.95 31.82
CA GLY A 752 -26.50 2.32 31.34
C GLY A 752 -27.43 2.46 30.13
N GLN A 753 -28.41 3.35 30.24
CA GLN A 753 -29.41 3.64 29.20
C GLN A 753 -29.45 5.14 28.91
N PRO A 754 -29.65 5.54 27.64
CA PRO A 754 -29.84 6.94 27.31
C PRO A 754 -31.20 7.42 27.81
N GLU A 755 -31.34 8.75 27.99
CA GLU A 755 -32.62 9.41 28.24
C GLU A 755 -33.35 8.99 29.53
N CYS A 756 -32.63 8.45 30.51
CA CYS A 756 -33.18 8.17 31.84
C CYS A 756 -32.14 8.40 32.95
N ILE A 757 -32.61 8.51 34.18
CA ILE A 757 -31.75 8.51 35.38
C ILE A 757 -31.94 7.16 36.06
N GLN A 758 -30.85 6.44 36.29
CA GLN A 758 -30.90 5.09 36.88
C GLN A 758 -30.29 5.11 38.27
N VAL A 759 -31.12 4.86 39.27
CA VAL A 759 -30.74 4.81 40.68
C VAL A 759 -30.56 3.37 41.09
N PHE A 760 -29.37 3.04 41.58
CA PHE A 760 -29.03 1.74 42.15
C PHE A 760 -28.71 1.91 43.62
N TYR A 761 -29.13 0.97 44.45
CA TYR A 761 -28.75 0.97 45.85
C TYR A 761 -28.40 -0.42 46.35
N ARG A 762 -27.50 -0.47 47.32
CA ARG A 762 -27.12 -1.68 48.03
C ARG A 762 -27.16 -1.42 49.53
N VAL A 763 -27.83 -2.31 50.25
CA VAL A 763 -27.95 -2.23 51.72
C VAL A 763 -26.87 -3.10 52.35
N ASP A 764 -26.13 -2.54 53.30
CA ASP A 764 -25.17 -3.24 54.15
C ASP A 764 -25.40 -2.86 55.62
N GLU A 765 -26.13 -3.73 56.33
CA GLU A 765 -26.54 -3.50 57.73
C GLU A 765 -27.21 -2.13 57.96
N ASP A 766 -26.54 -1.23 58.68
CA ASP A 766 -27.01 0.12 59.03
C ASP A 766 -26.56 1.20 58.01
N GLU A 767 -25.96 0.81 56.89
CA GLU A 767 -25.49 1.69 55.82
C GLU A 767 -26.01 1.23 54.44
N ALA A 768 -25.96 2.14 53.47
CA ALA A 768 -26.29 1.86 52.09
C ALA A 768 -25.40 2.63 51.10
N ASP A 769 -24.98 1.95 50.05
CA ASP A 769 -24.36 2.57 48.88
C ASP A 769 -25.42 2.95 47.87
N LEU A 770 -25.43 4.22 47.49
CA LEU A 770 -26.23 4.77 46.40
C LEU A 770 -25.35 5.02 45.18
N TYR A 771 -25.79 4.57 44.03
CA TYR A 771 -25.18 4.87 42.74
C TYR A 771 -26.25 5.45 41.81
N VAL A 772 -25.90 6.47 41.04
CA VAL A 772 -26.77 7.06 40.03
C VAL A 772 -26.01 7.14 38.71
N LEU A 773 -26.56 6.55 37.66
CA LEU A 773 -26.18 6.86 36.28
C LEU A 773 -27.14 7.93 35.77
N ASP A 774 -26.60 9.04 35.30
CA ASP A 774 -27.39 10.12 34.71
C ASP A 774 -27.76 9.84 33.25
N GLU A 775 -28.46 10.79 32.63
CA GLU A 775 -28.94 10.67 31.25
C GLU A 775 -27.82 10.61 30.18
N PHE A 776 -26.57 10.92 30.56
CA PHE A 776 -25.41 10.85 29.69
C PHE A 776 -24.47 9.69 30.05
N ASN A 777 -24.84 8.86 31.02
CA ASN A 777 -24.08 7.73 31.55
C ASN A 777 -22.84 8.14 32.37
N ALA A 778 -22.92 9.27 33.07
CA ALA A 778 -21.98 9.68 34.12
C ALA A 778 -22.43 9.13 35.48
N LEU A 779 -21.47 8.61 36.26
CA LEU A 779 -21.69 7.95 37.53
C LEU A 779 -21.59 8.93 38.69
N TRP A 780 -22.55 8.88 39.61
CA TRP A 780 -22.46 9.49 40.92
C TRP A 780 -22.60 8.40 41.98
N GLN A 781 -21.84 8.49 43.07
CA GLN A 781 -21.94 7.55 44.20
C GLN A 781 -21.96 8.31 45.52
N GLN A 782 -22.71 7.78 46.49
CA GLN A 782 -22.64 8.22 47.88
C GLN A 782 -22.89 7.04 48.83
N HIS A 783 -22.11 6.99 49.91
CA HIS A 783 -22.35 6.08 51.03
C HIS A 783 -23.14 6.82 52.12
N VAL A 784 -24.26 6.25 52.57
CA VAL A 784 -25.18 6.90 53.51
C VAL A 784 -25.76 5.91 54.54
N PRO A 785 -26.07 6.38 55.77
CA PRO A 785 -26.77 5.57 56.76
C PRO A 785 -28.12 5.09 56.24
N TYR A 786 -28.46 3.85 56.55
CA TYR A 786 -29.66 3.17 56.12
C TYR A 786 -30.58 2.87 57.30
N HIS A 787 -31.84 3.26 57.18
CA HIS A 787 -32.89 2.91 58.15
C HIS A 787 -33.93 1.99 57.51
N ASP A 788 -34.54 2.49 56.43
CA ASP A 788 -35.46 1.74 55.58
C ASP A 788 -35.42 2.28 54.14
N GLU A 789 -35.92 1.49 53.19
CA GLU A 789 -35.93 1.84 51.77
C GLU A 789 -36.67 3.16 51.47
N GLN A 790 -37.75 3.48 52.18
CA GLN A 790 -38.46 4.74 51.96
C GLN A 790 -37.64 5.94 52.42
N SER A 791 -37.01 5.86 53.59
CA SER A 791 -36.16 6.91 54.14
C SER A 791 -34.92 7.19 53.28
N LEU A 792 -34.42 6.17 52.55
CA LEU A 792 -33.30 6.29 51.63
C LEU A 792 -33.72 6.92 50.30
N LEU A 793 -34.77 6.39 49.66
CA LEU A 793 -35.08 6.70 48.26
C LEU A 793 -36.04 7.88 48.10
N VAL A 794 -36.96 8.14 49.04
CA VAL A 794 -37.94 9.24 48.92
C VAL A 794 -37.25 10.62 48.86
N PRO A 795 -36.24 10.94 49.69
CA PRO A 795 -35.53 12.22 49.58
C PRO A 795 -34.83 12.39 48.23
N LEU A 796 -34.18 11.33 47.73
CA LEU A 796 -33.52 11.35 46.42
C LEU A 796 -34.51 11.51 45.27
N GLN A 797 -35.64 10.79 45.31
CA GLN A 797 -36.70 10.90 44.30
C GLN A 797 -37.28 12.31 44.22
N ARG A 798 -37.53 12.95 45.37
CA ARG A 798 -38.02 14.34 45.42
C ARG A 798 -37.04 15.30 44.78
N PHE A 799 -35.77 15.16 45.14
CA PHE A 799 -34.70 15.96 44.57
C PHE A 799 -34.62 15.82 43.05
N LEU A 800 -34.57 14.58 42.56
CA LEU A 800 -34.51 14.29 41.13
C LEU A 800 -35.74 14.83 40.39
N GLN A 801 -36.95 14.66 40.94
CA GLN A 801 -38.16 15.23 40.34
C GLN A 801 -38.14 16.75 40.31
N SER A 802 -37.59 17.41 41.32
CA SER A 802 -37.46 18.88 41.33
C SER A 802 -36.48 19.37 40.27
N VAL A 803 -35.34 18.69 40.11
CA VAL A 803 -34.36 18.96 39.04
C VAL A 803 -35.00 18.76 37.67
N LEU A 804 -35.70 17.65 37.45
CA LEU A 804 -36.39 17.35 36.20
C LEU A 804 -37.50 18.37 35.90
N TYR A 805 -38.31 18.73 36.89
CA TYR A 805 -39.36 19.74 36.75
C TYR A 805 -38.79 21.10 36.31
N ARG A 806 -37.69 21.55 36.93
CA ARG A 806 -37.04 22.81 36.53
C ARG A 806 -36.47 22.76 35.13
N ARG A 807 -35.84 21.64 34.77
CA ARG A 807 -35.36 21.41 33.40
C ARG A 807 -36.50 21.48 32.40
N ASP A 808 -37.62 20.80 32.66
CA ASP A 808 -38.79 20.81 31.79
C ASP A 808 -39.43 22.20 31.70
N ALA A 809 -39.45 22.96 32.79
CA ALA A 809 -39.96 24.32 32.82
C ALA A 809 -39.13 25.33 32.00
N LEU A 810 -37.85 25.04 31.76
CA LEU A 810 -36.95 25.86 30.95
C LEU A 810 -36.99 25.51 29.45
N LEU A 811 -37.65 24.41 29.05
CA LEU A 811 -37.77 24.01 27.65
C LEU A 811 -38.76 24.93 26.89
N PRO A 812 -38.48 25.28 25.62
CA PRO A 812 -39.42 26.01 24.77
C PRO A 812 -40.73 25.24 24.60
N LEU A 813 -41.86 25.92 24.81
CA LEU A 813 -43.21 25.32 24.70
C LEU A 813 -43.55 24.78 23.30
N ASP A 814 -42.84 25.23 22.27
CA ASP A 814 -43.04 24.83 20.87
C ASP A 814 -42.21 23.58 20.46
N ALA A 815 -41.46 22.97 21.38
CA ALA A 815 -40.67 21.77 21.10
C ALA A 815 -41.59 20.56 20.87
N ALA A 816 -41.42 19.88 19.72
CA ALA A 816 -42.16 18.67 19.38
C ALA A 816 -41.76 17.52 20.33
N GLN A 817 -42.63 17.23 21.32
CA GLN A 817 -42.47 16.23 22.38
C GLN A 817 -41.23 16.44 23.28
N PRO A 818 -41.36 17.09 24.45
CA PRO A 818 -40.29 17.07 25.43
C PRO A 818 -40.02 15.62 25.87
N LEU A 819 -38.77 15.19 25.72
CA LEU A 819 -38.26 13.95 26.28
C LEU A 819 -38.24 14.09 27.81
N THR A 820 -39.34 13.71 28.46
CA THR A 820 -39.39 13.60 29.92
C THR A 820 -38.51 12.44 30.35
N LEU A 821 -37.39 12.75 31.03
CA LEU A 821 -36.50 11.73 31.58
C LEU A 821 -37.24 10.92 32.64
N GLU A 822 -37.22 9.59 32.51
CA GLU A 822 -37.75 8.69 33.54
C GLU A 822 -36.66 8.40 34.59
N THR A 823 -37.05 8.21 35.86
CA THR A 823 -36.14 7.70 36.90
C THR A 823 -36.43 6.23 37.19
N LEU A 824 -35.45 5.37 36.94
CA LEU A 824 -35.53 3.93 37.14
C LEU A 824 -34.80 3.53 38.43
N TYR A 825 -35.35 2.58 39.18
CA TYR A 825 -34.81 2.16 40.48
C TYR A 825 -34.42 0.69 40.47
N TYR A 826 -33.29 0.38 41.11
CA TYR A 826 -32.69 -0.94 41.13
C TYR A 826 -32.04 -1.24 42.48
N GLN A 827 -32.12 -2.48 42.93
CA GLN A 827 -31.42 -2.97 44.11
C GLN A 827 -30.37 -4.02 43.74
N LEU A 828 -29.18 -3.89 44.32
CA LEU A 828 -28.13 -4.91 44.23
C LEU A 828 -28.35 -5.97 45.31
N LEU A 829 -28.28 -7.25 44.91
CA LEU A 829 -28.49 -8.39 45.80
C LEU A 829 -27.36 -9.44 45.69
N PRO A 830 -27.04 -10.16 46.77
CA PRO A 830 -27.61 -10.04 48.12
C PRO A 830 -27.14 -8.77 48.85
N SER A 831 -27.96 -8.31 49.80
CA SER A 831 -27.56 -7.28 50.77
C SER A 831 -26.43 -7.79 51.69
N GLY A 832 -25.69 -6.87 52.29
CA GLY A 832 -24.57 -7.13 53.20
C GLY A 832 -23.20 -6.95 52.54
N SER A 833 -22.14 -7.02 53.34
CA SER A 833 -20.73 -6.82 52.97
C SER A 833 -20.10 -7.84 52.00
N GLY A 834 -20.86 -8.85 51.55
CA GLY A 834 -20.39 -9.85 50.59
C GLY A 834 -20.23 -9.32 49.16
N ARG A 835 -20.24 -10.20 48.16
CA ARG A 835 -20.26 -9.79 46.74
C ARG A 835 -21.70 -9.78 46.21
N ALA A 836 -22.14 -8.65 45.64
CA ALA A 836 -23.39 -8.60 44.89
C ALA A 836 -23.31 -9.49 43.64
N ARG A 837 -24.42 -10.14 43.29
CA ARG A 837 -24.49 -11.12 42.19
C ARG A 837 -25.54 -10.80 41.14
N ARG A 838 -26.51 -9.96 41.46
CA ARG A 838 -27.58 -9.58 40.55
C ARG A 838 -28.17 -8.21 40.88
N ILE A 839 -28.83 -7.63 39.88
CA ILE A 839 -29.66 -6.44 40.02
C ILE A 839 -31.13 -6.84 39.91
N GLU A 840 -31.97 -6.29 40.78
CA GLU A 840 -33.43 -6.43 40.74
C GLU A 840 -34.07 -5.05 40.53
N ALA A 841 -34.99 -4.94 39.57
CA ALA A 841 -35.75 -3.71 39.36
C ALA A 841 -36.72 -3.46 40.52
N ARG A 842 -36.78 -2.21 40.98
CA ARG A 842 -37.67 -1.75 42.05
C ARG A 842 -38.64 -0.72 41.48
N GLN A 843 -39.83 -0.65 42.08
CA GLN A 843 -40.78 0.43 41.76
C GLN A 843 -40.28 1.74 42.34
N ALA A 844 -40.59 2.86 41.67
CA ALA A 844 -40.31 4.17 42.21
C ALA A 844 -40.97 4.33 43.59
N PRO A 845 -40.31 4.99 44.56
CA PRO A 845 -40.87 5.17 45.90
C PRO A 845 -42.22 5.90 45.84
N GLN A 846 -43.15 5.48 46.69
CA GLN A 846 -44.47 6.13 46.75
C GLN A 846 -44.39 7.39 47.63
N MET A 847 -44.58 8.55 47.01
CA MET A 847 -44.73 9.80 47.75
C MET A 847 -46.18 9.97 48.24
N LEU A 848 -46.38 9.87 49.55
CA LEU A 848 -47.68 10.17 50.17
C LEU A 848 -47.97 11.67 50.05
N VAL A 849 -48.95 12.04 49.23
CA VAL A 849 -49.37 13.43 48.92
C VAL A 849 -49.67 14.29 50.16
N ASN A 850 -50.01 13.66 51.30
CA ASN A 850 -50.45 14.34 52.51
C ASN A 850 -49.44 14.30 53.68
N LYS A 851 -48.19 13.85 53.47
CA LYS A 851 -47.17 13.90 54.54
C LYS A 851 -46.36 15.20 54.40
N PRO A 852 -46.57 16.20 55.29
CA PRO A 852 -45.77 17.42 55.25
C PRO A 852 -44.30 17.08 55.41
N PHE A 853 -43.45 17.64 54.54
CA PHE A 853 -42.01 17.52 54.61
C PHE A 853 -41.41 18.91 54.72
N TYR A 854 -40.24 18.98 55.35
CA TYR A 854 -39.52 20.24 55.51
C TYR A 854 -38.74 20.52 54.23
N ASP A 855 -39.08 21.60 53.53
CA ASP A 855 -38.50 21.92 52.23
C ASP A 855 -37.19 22.69 52.44
N VAL A 856 -36.08 22.17 51.90
CA VAL A 856 -34.75 22.78 51.98
C VAL A 856 -34.24 22.97 50.56
N GLN A 857 -34.41 24.17 50.03
CA GLN A 857 -33.92 24.57 48.73
C GLN A 857 -32.55 25.24 48.86
N ALA A 858 -31.61 24.88 47.99
CA ALA A 858 -30.33 25.55 47.87
C ALA A 858 -30.25 26.32 46.55
N ILE A 859 -29.71 27.54 46.57
CA ILE A 859 -29.43 28.34 45.38
C ILE A 859 -27.93 28.65 45.39
N ILE A 860 -27.25 28.29 44.30
CA ILE A 860 -25.81 28.53 44.14
C ILE A 860 -25.57 29.58 43.06
N GLY A 861 -24.96 30.70 43.46
CA GLY A 861 -24.60 31.82 42.60
C GLY A 861 -23.10 31.95 42.37
N LYS A 862 -22.71 32.76 41.37
CA LYS A 862 -21.31 33.17 41.16
C LYS A 862 -20.92 34.29 42.13
N ALA A 863 -19.83 34.11 42.86
CA ALA A 863 -19.19 35.16 43.66
C ALA A 863 -17.95 35.74 42.93
N ALA A 864 -17.35 36.78 43.52
CA ALA A 864 -16.10 37.35 43.01
C ALA A 864 -14.95 36.32 43.12
N HIS A 865 -13.99 36.41 42.18
CA HIS A 865 -12.76 35.58 42.16
C HIS A 865 -12.99 34.06 42.01
N GLY A 866 -14.10 33.62 41.41
CA GLY A 866 -14.34 32.21 41.11
C GLY A 866 -14.82 31.37 42.29
N GLN A 867 -15.18 32.02 43.41
CA GLN A 867 -15.91 31.38 44.51
C GLN A 867 -17.39 31.24 44.17
N VAL A 868 -18.05 30.27 44.79
CA VAL A 868 -19.51 30.10 44.74
C VAL A 868 -20.14 30.75 45.97
N HIS A 869 -21.34 31.31 45.82
CA HIS A 869 -22.13 31.83 46.94
C HIS A 869 -23.32 30.92 47.17
N VAL A 870 -23.55 30.51 48.42
CA VAL A 870 -24.64 29.60 48.80
C VAL A 870 -25.72 30.34 49.56
N THR A 871 -26.97 30.17 49.13
CA THR A 871 -28.17 30.59 49.86
C THR A 871 -29.07 29.38 50.06
N LEU A 872 -29.51 29.15 51.31
CA LEU A 872 -30.41 28.06 51.68
C LEU A 872 -31.77 28.65 52.08
N TYR A 873 -32.85 28.07 51.56
CA TYR A 873 -34.21 28.38 51.96
C TYR A 873 -34.79 27.19 52.71
N CYS A 874 -35.27 27.40 53.93
CA CYS A 874 -35.97 26.39 54.71
C CYS A 874 -37.44 26.81 54.90
N ASP A 875 -38.39 26.09 54.30
CA ASP A 875 -39.82 26.46 54.25
C ASP A 875 -40.04 27.95 53.89
N GLN A 876 -39.32 28.44 52.86
CA GLN A 876 -39.29 29.83 52.36
C GLN A 876 -38.54 30.85 53.23
N GLN A 877 -37.98 30.48 54.37
CA GLN A 877 -37.10 31.36 55.14
C GLN A 877 -35.68 31.34 54.57
N GLU A 878 -35.15 32.51 54.20
CA GLU A 878 -33.82 32.67 53.62
C GLU A 878 -32.72 32.63 54.68
N PHE A 879 -31.65 31.90 54.38
CA PHE A 879 -30.38 31.89 55.09
C PHE A 879 -29.26 32.01 54.07
N SER A 880 -28.52 33.12 54.07
CA SER A 880 -27.48 33.36 53.07
C SER A 880 -26.08 33.40 53.69
N GLU A 881 -25.07 33.03 52.90
CA GLU A 881 -23.66 33.20 53.28
C GLU A 881 -23.31 34.68 53.55
N LEU A 882 -24.05 35.63 52.97
CA LEU A 882 -23.84 37.07 53.21
C LEU A 882 -24.23 37.47 54.63
N GLU A 883 -25.26 36.84 55.19
CA GLU A 883 -25.75 37.13 56.54
C GLU A 883 -24.99 36.35 57.62
N HIS A 884 -24.68 35.07 57.35
CA HIS A 884 -24.17 34.15 58.37
C HIS A 884 -22.71 33.71 58.18
N GLY A 885 -22.08 34.02 57.04
CA GLY A 885 -20.70 33.62 56.73
C GLY A 885 -20.45 32.13 57.00
N ASP A 886 -19.33 31.82 57.67
CA ASP A 886 -18.93 30.45 58.03
C ASP A 886 -19.92 29.71 58.97
N GLN A 887 -20.93 30.40 59.52
CA GLN A 887 -21.94 29.81 60.40
C GLN A 887 -23.21 29.35 59.67
N LEU A 888 -23.34 29.60 58.36
CA LEU A 888 -24.56 29.30 57.59
C LEU A 888 -25.12 27.90 57.88
N PHE A 889 -24.30 26.86 57.69
CA PHE A 889 -24.73 25.47 57.86
C PHE A 889 -25.14 25.12 59.30
N ARG A 890 -24.53 25.75 60.33
CA ARG A 890 -24.92 25.55 61.73
C ARG A 890 -26.25 26.19 62.07
N VAL A 891 -26.50 27.40 61.57
CA VAL A 891 -27.77 28.10 61.77
C VAL A 891 -28.90 27.31 61.10
N VAL A 892 -28.70 26.88 59.86
CA VAL A 892 -29.68 26.08 59.12
C VAL A 892 -29.90 24.71 59.75
N ALA A 893 -28.84 24.01 60.19
CA ALA A 893 -28.99 22.72 60.88
C ALA A 893 -29.82 22.85 62.16
N ARG A 894 -29.63 23.92 62.94
CA ARG A 894 -30.42 24.20 64.14
C ARG A 894 -31.89 24.45 63.82
N GLU A 895 -32.17 25.27 62.81
CA GLU A 895 -33.55 25.53 62.36
C GLU A 895 -34.24 24.22 61.95
N ILE A 896 -33.57 23.39 61.13
CA ILE A 896 -34.12 22.09 60.72
C ILE A 896 -34.43 21.21 61.93
N VAL A 897 -33.58 21.18 62.97
CA VAL A 897 -33.81 20.40 64.20
C VAL A 897 -35.01 20.91 65.00
N GLU A 898 -35.16 22.23 65.15
CA GLU A 898 -36.27 22.85 65.89
C GLU A 898 -37.64 22.50 65.27
N GLN A 899 -37.68 22.19 63.97
CA GLN A 899 -38.89 21.82 63.23
C GLN A 899 -39.19 20.30 63.22
N ARG A 900 -38.30 19.45 63.78
CA ARG A 900 -38.51 17.99 63.81
C ARG A 900 -39.56 17.59 64.84
N ARG A 901 -40.54 16.78 64.40
CA ARG A 901 -41.59 16.23 65.27
C ARG A 901 -41.20 14.92 65.96
N GLU A 902 -40.18 14.23 65.46
CA GLU A 902 -39.72 12.92 65.96
C GLU A 902 -38.34 13.07 66.63
N ALA A 903 -38.12 12.35 67.73
CA ALA A 903 -36.86 12.40 68.49
C ALA A 903 -35.69 11.66 67.80
N GLN A 904 -35.94 10.99 66.67
CA GLN A 904 -34.90 10.30 65.91
C GLN A 904 -34.06 11.29 65.11
N ARG A 905 -32.73 11.20 65.27
CA ARG A 905 -31.76 12.00 64.52
C ARG A 905 -31.56 11.40 63.12
N TYR A 906 -32.43 11.74 62.16
CA TYR A 906 -32.20 11.44 60.74
C TYR A 906 -31.43 12.57 60.03
N ARG A 907 -30.89 12.32 58.84
CA ARG A 907 -30.08 13.29 58.10
C ARG A 907 -30.92 14.46 57.56
N CYS A 908 -30.29 15.63 57.42
CA CYS A 908 -30.85 16.73 56.63
C CYS A 908 -30.65 16.41 55.14
N TYR A 909 -31.71 16.61 54.36
CA TYR A 909 -31.71 16.42 52.91
C TYR A 909 -32.08 17.72 52.21
N ILE A 910 -31.42 17.99 51.08
CA ILE A 910 -31.77 19.07 50.18
C ILE A 910 -32.82 18.55 49.21
N THR A 911 -33.96 19.21 49.18
CA THR A 911 -35.13 18.85 48.35
C THR A 911 -35.09 19.51 46.98
N ASP A 912 -34.42 20.66 46.86
CA ASP A 912 -34.26 21.38 45.59
C ASP A 912 -32.92 22.13 45.52
N LEU A 913 -32.35 22.28 44.31
CA LEU A 913 -31.04 22.91 44.10
C LEU A 913 -30.97 23.69 42.78
N ASP A 914 -30.92 25.02 42.84
CA ASP A 914 -30.75 25.89 41.67
C ASP A 914 -29.28 26.18 41.37
N LEU A 915 -28.85 25.87 40.14
CA LEU A 915 -27.49 26.11 39.61
C LEU A 915 -27.47 27.11 38.43
N SER A 916 -28.59 27.76 38.12
CA SER A 916 -28.73 28.69 36.99
C SER A 916 -27.70 29.83 37.02
N GLY A 917 -27.36 30.32 38.22
CA GLY A 917 -26.33 31.33 38.43
C GLY A 917 -24.91 30.89 38.04
N LEU A 918 -24.63 29.58 38.02
CA LEU A 918 -23.33 29.02 37.69
C LEU A 918 -23.19 28.67 36.20
N VAL A 919 -24.17 27.98 35.63
CA VAL A 919 -24.02 27.29 34.33
C VAL A 919 -24.67 28.06 33.15
N GLY A 920 -25.48 29.08 33.42
CA GLY A 920 -26.20 29.85 32.38
C GLY A 920 -27.41 29.10 31.82
N ASP A 921 -27.93 29.53 30.66
CA ASP A 921 -29.18 28.99 30.05
C ASP A 921 -29.03 27.58 29.42
N GLY A 922 -27.91 26.88 29.63
CA GLY A 922 -27.67 25.53 29.10
C GLY A 922 -28.21 24.42 30.00
N ALA A 923 -28.83 23.39 29.43
CA ALA A 923 -29.24 22.20 30.18
C ALA A 923 -28.00 21.47 30.72
N CYS A 924 -27.89 21.37 32.05
CA CYS A 924 -26.79 20.69 32.74
C CYS A 924 -27.11 19.22 33.00
N SER A 925 -26.08 18.39 33.14
CA SER A 925 -26.21 16.99 33.57
C SER A 925 -26.82 16.88 34.98
N SER A 926 -27.68 15.87 35.19
CA SER A 926 -28.20 15.55 36.52
C SER A 926 -27.10 15.20 37.54
N ASN A 927 -25.96 14.69 37.07
CA ASN A 927 -24.79 14.37 37.90
C ASN A 927 -24.23 15.63 38.60
N LEU A 928 -24.19 16.78 37.90
CA LEU A 928 -23.72 18.03 38.47
C LEU A 928 -24.57 18.48 39.67
N TYR A 929 -25.89 18.37 39.56
CA TYR A 929 -26.82 18.65 40.66
C TYR A 929 -26.58 17.70 41.84
N LEU A 930 -26.36 16.41 41.60
CA LEU A 930 -26.09 15.42 42.64
C LEU A 930 -24.75 15.67 43.37
N ARG A 931 -23.72 16.13 42.67
CA ARG A 931 -22.43 16.52 43.27
C ARG A 931 -22.59 17.66 44.28
N TYR A 932 -23.19 18.77 43.86
CA TYR A 932 -23.44 19.92 44.74
C TYR A 932 -24.40 19.57 45.88
N LYS A 933 -25.43 18.76 45.62
CA LYS A 933 -26.31 18.23 46.66
C LYS A 933 -25.51 17.48 47.73
N ALA A 934 -24.62 16.57 47.31
CA ALA A 934 -23.84 15.76 48.24
C ALA A 934 -22.90 16.61 49.11
N ASP A 935 -22.25 17.62 48.54
CA ASP A 935 -21.35 18.51 49.28
C ASP A 935 -22.10 19.40 50.28
N LEU A 936 -23.21 19.99 49.86
CA LEU A 936 -24.05 20.80 50.74
C LEU A 936 -24.69 19.96 51.85
N GLU A 937 -25.19 18.76 51.53
CA GLU A 937 -25.71 17.83 52.54
C GLU A 937 -24.62 17.35 53.49
N ARG A 938 -23.38 17.15 53.03
CA ARG A 938 -22.25 16.81 53.90
C ARG A 938 -22.02 17.95 54.90
N ALA A 939 -21.90 19.19 54.43
CA ALA A 939 -21.72 20.36 55.28
C ALA A 939 -22.88 20.55 56.29
N LEU A 940 -24.13 20.39 55.84
CA LEU A 940 -25.32 20.46 56.70
C LEU A 940 -25.33 19.36 57.77
N ASN A 941 -25.02 18.12 57.40
CA ASN A 941 -25.06 16.99 58.33
C ASN A 941 -23.85 16.98 59.29
N GLU A 942 -22.69 17.48 58.87
CA GLU A 942 -21.55 17.73 59.77
C GLU A 942 -21.89 18.81 60.80
N ALA A 943 -22.56 19.89 60.38
CA ALA A 943 -23.06 20.91 61.28
C ALA A 943 -24.15 20.38 62.22
N LEU A 944 -25.05 19.53 61.72
CA LEU A 944 -26.09 18.86 62.51
C LEU A 944 -25.51 18.01 63.66
N ASN A 945 -24.37 17.35 63.44
CA ASN A 945 -23.70 16.57 64.49
C ASN A 945 -23.07 17.44 65.59
N GLN A 946 -22.94 18.75 65.37
CA GLN A 946 -22.39 19.72 66.31
C GLN A 946 -23.47 20.49 67.09
N VAL A 947 -24.74 20.34 66.70
CA VAL A 947 -25.94 20.93 67.34
C VAL A 947 -26.64 19.87 68.18
#